data_AF-A0A397VW22-F1
#
_entry.id   AF-A0A397VW22-F1
#
_cell.length_a   1.000
_cell.length_b   1.000
_cell.length_c   1.000
_cell.angle_alpha   90.00
_cell.angle_beta   90.00
_cell.angle_gamma   90.00
#
_symmetry.space_group_name_H-M   'P 1'
#
loop_
_entity.id
_entity.type
_entity.pdbx_description
1 polymer ?
#
loop_
_entity_poly.entity_id
_entity_poly.type
_entity_poly.pdbx_seq_one_letter_code
_entity_poly.pdbx_strand_id
1 'polypeptide(L)'
;MPSKYRRIVDYNNSVVFGKNYCKEDSGLVMGRSFRVGWGPNGILVRCSKVCGISNVISAFSPKGKNTGLSKNTGMPSIIQFEQLRIFADTEDKEKRRHNRLMEFIFENSTIGLENGIPYVDTAKINFKSIMDAFQSEDIHRHEELIWKLGHALWDDITIPGVNQITLEVEEKIALEKRKERISKWFKNAVSPHASVHVKLAERANNASETIFAYLSSKDIVKASKVAIKNRCFRLATLLSQLCGNDKFFRKHISDQIEHWKQTGVDKLISKDILKLYDLMIGNVIPSIHELDWKRALCMQMWYGRYLDESFDKSFDDYEKARESAGIARPKPWYQDDIYPKPLVSWPVSDHEDIFDVHYHLLKLSVDSTHLLDDALLPLSITPSPLDYRVTWLLHFMLARTLTERDFVGQGTTADRVTLNLVNQLEVLGLHEWSLFAALFINEPFSRKFIICEILNRLVSSVSPERLRDVEMFASDQLKINQQFVDHAKALYSKYRDDTVEEAMYLLKSGNNADAHKIVISKIAPESILHKRHKKLQEILEKIDQNSVPDWDLGGKIFLDYLISIESVHIEDIENNPAYRTSLMEICQSILRGLDNMNPIDLKYQKCITYMRYSTKNILNRIEGCDINNMRYKPEDIISIEI
;
A
#
# COMPACT_ATOMS: atom_id res chain seq x y z
N MET A 1 18.01 -36.06 7.33
CA MET A 1 18.78 -35.75 6.12
C MET A 1 18.47 -36.78 5.03
N PRO A 2 17.83 -36.41 3.90
CA PRO A 2 17.59 -37.34 2.79
C PRO A 2 18.67 -37.24 1.71
N SER A 3 19.09 -38.40 1.21
CA SER A 3 20.16 -38.69 0.27
C SER A 3 19.83 -38.39 -1.21
N LYS A 4 19.80 -37.11 -1.62
CA LYS A 4 19.71 -36.74 -3.05
C LYS A 4 20.57 -35.54 -3.44
N TYR A 5 21.86 -35.53 -3.09
CA TYR A 5 22.84 -34.69 -3.79
C TYR A 5 23.36 -35.45 -5.02
N ARG A 6 22.59 -35.42 -6.11
CA ARG A 6 23.12 -35.70 -7.45
C ARG A 6 24.29 -34.72 -7.68
N ARG A 7 25.47 -35.23 -8.06
CA ARG A 7 26.63 -34.40 -8.45
C ARG A 7 26.16 -33.27 -9.36
N ILE A 8 26.23 -32.05 -8.85
CA ILE A 8 25.95 -30.83 -9.61
C ILE A 8 27.12 -30.69 -10.59
N VAL A 9 26.82 -30.67 -11.88
CA VAL A 9 27.81 -30.48 -12.95
C VAL A 9 28.25 -29.02 -12.93
N ASP A 10 29.55 -28.74 -12.94
CA ASP A 10 30.09 -27.39 -12.95
C ASP A 10 29.54 -26.56 -14.12
N TYR A 11 29.33 -25.25 -13.89
CA TYR A 11 28.74 -24.33 -14.87
C TYR A 11 29.47 -24.34 -16.21
N ASN A 12 30.79 -24.50 -16.21
CA ASN A 12 31.63 -24.59 -17.41
C ASN A 12 31.33 -25.83 -18.28
N ASN A 13 30.76 -26.88 -17.68
CA ASN A 13 30.37 -28.13 -18.33
C ASN A 13 28.84 -28.19 -18.59
N SER A 14 28.12 -27.10 -18.33
CA SER A 14 26.69 -26.98 -18.60
C SER A 14 26.43 -26.82 -20.10
N VAL A 15 25.35 -27.44 -20.59
CA VAL A 15 24.87 -27.30 -21.98
C VAL A 15 24.53 -25.83 -22.36
N VAL A 16 24.41 -24.97 -21.34
CA VAL A 16 24.08 -23.55 -21.42
C VAL A 16 25.31 -22.64 -21.38
N PHE A 17 26.49 -23.17 -21.06
CA PHE A 17 27.72 -22.38 -20.97
C PHE A 17 28.01 -21.64 -22.28
N GLY A 18 28.14 -20.31 -22.21
CA GLY A 18 28.42 -19.46 -23.37
C GLY A 18 27.21 -19.15 -24.27
N LYS A 19 25.97 -19.49 -23.87
CA LYS A 19 24.73 -19.19 -24.64
C LYS A 19 23.91 -18.04 -24.07
N ASN A 20 24.54 -17.12 -23.34
CA ASN A 20 23.90 -16.02 -22.61
C ASN A 20 23.21 -14.96 -23.51
N TYR A 21 23.43 -15.03 -24.83
CA TYR A 21 22.85 -14.10 -25.81
C TYR A 21 21.51 -14.58 -26.41
N CYS A 22 21.07 -15.82 -26.14
CA CYS A 22 19.78 -16.33 -26.61
C CYS A 22 18.63 -15.74 -25.78
N LYS A 23 17.99 -14.68 -26.31
CA LYS A 23 16.88 -13.99 -25.65
C LYS A 23 15.62 -14.86 -25.48
N GLU A 24 15.44 -15.89 -26.30
CA GLU A 24 14.26 -16.78 -26.18
C GLU A 24 14.28 -17.67 -24.93
N ASP A 25 15.43 -17.85 -24.28
CA ASP A 25 15.57 -18.74 -23.12
C ASP A 25 16.29 -18.09 -21.94
N SER A 26 15.71 -16.98 -21.46
CA SER A 26 16.08 -16.35 -20.19
C SER A 26 15.92 -17.28 -18.97
N GLY A 27 15.14 -18.36 -19.10
CA GLY A 27 15.03 -19.43 -18.09
C GLY A 27 16.28 -20.32 -18.01
N LEU A 28 16.99 -20.52 -19.13
CA LEU A 28 18.28 -21.20 -19.17
C LEU A 28 19.41 -20.37 -18.55
N VAL A 29 19.42 -19.04 -18.73
CA VAL A 29 20.44 -18.14 -18.16
C VAL A 29 20.46 -18.22 -16.62
N MET A 30 19.29 -18.42 -15.99
CA MET A 30 19.13 -18.57 -14.53
C MET A 30 19.36 -20.00 -14.01
N GLY A 31 19.83 -20.93 -14.86
CA GLY A 31 20.32 -22.25 -14.45
C GLY A 31 19.51 -22.95 -13.35
N ARG A 32 18.46 -23.71 -13.71
CA ARG A 32 17.71 -24.62 -12.79
C ARG A 32 16.99 -23.96 -11.60
N SER A 33 17.04 -22.64 -11.40
CA SER A 33 16.20 -21.95 -10.43
C SER A 33 15.64 -20.66 -11.01
N PHE A 34 14.40 -20.72 -11.47
CA PHE A 34 13.60 -19.51 -11.71
C PHE A 34 12.71 -19.27 -10.49
N ARG A 35 12.88 -18.14 -9.82
CA ARG A 35 11.98 -17.71 -8.75
C ARG A 35 10.88 -16.86 -9.37
N VAL A 36 9.63 -17.31 -9.24
CA VAL A 36 8.47 -16.45 -9.50
C VAL A 36 8.60 -15.23 -8.60
N GLY A 37 8.56 -14.03 -9.19
CA GLY A 37 8.90 -12.79 -8.51
C GLY A 37 7.96 -11.67 -8.87
N TRP A 38 7.90 -10.67 -8.01
CA TRP A 38 7.18 -9.42 -8.25
C TRP A 38 8.14 -8.41 -8.88
N GLY A 39 7.76 -7.90 -10.04
CA GLY A 39 8.33 -6.73 -10.67
C GLY A 39 7.67 -5.44 -10.16
N PRO A 40 8.19 -4.28 -10.57
CA PRO A 40 7.60 -2.99 -10.21
C PRO A 40 6.15 -2.88 -10.70
N ASN A 41 5.36 -2.02 -10.05
CA ASN A 41 3.97 -1.74 -10.39
C ASN A 41 3.05 -2.97 -10.40
N GLY A 42 3.31 -3.99 -9.57
CA GLY A 42 2.44 -5.17 -9.45
C GLY A 42 2.52 -6.16 -10.61
N ILE A 43 3.60 -6.08 -11.40
CA ILE A 43 3.87 -7.06 -12.47
C ILE A 43 4.30 -8.38 -11.84
N LEU A 44 3.56 -9.45 -12.07
CA LEU A 44 3.97 -10.79 -11.72
C LEU A 44 4.85 -11.37 -12.83
N VAL A 45 6.07 -11.74 -12.48
CA VAL A 45 6.98 -12.44 -13.38
C VAL A 45 6.90 -13.92 -13.11
N ARG A 46 6.29 -14.66 -14.04
CA ARG A 46 6.10 -16.11 -13.95
C ARG A 46 6.73 -16.81 -15.14
N CYS A 47 7.21 -18.03 -14.93
CA CYS A 47 7.43 -18.93 -16.05
C CYS A 47 6.07 -19.33 -16.65
N SER A 48 5.99 -19.38 -17.97
CA SER A 48 4.96 -20.13 -18.67
C SER A 48 5.06 -21.63 -18.31
N LYS A 49 4.17 -22.46 -18.86
CA LYS A 49 4.28 -23.93 -18.73
C LYS A 49 5.71 -24.35 -19.12
N VAL A 50 6.37 -25.15 -18.28
CA VAL A 50 7.70 -25.69 -18.59
C VAL A 50 7.56 -26.55 -19.84
N CYS A 51 7.93 -25.98 -20.99
CA CYS A 51 8.03 -26.74 -22.21
C CYS A 51 9.25 -27.64 -22.06
N GLY A 52 9.04 -28.95 -21.95
CA GLY A 52 10.12 -29.89 -22.24
C GLY A 52 10.69 -29.57 -23.63
N ILE A 53 11.96 -29.87 -23.88
CA ILE A 53 12.63 -29.62 -25.17
C ILE A 53 11.79 -30.13 -26.36
N SER A 54 11.02 -31.20 -26.18
CA SER A 54 10.06 -31.74 -27.16
C SER A 54 8.92 -30.78 -27.54
N ASN A 55 8.42 -29.97 -26.60
CA ASN A 55 7.35 -28.99 -26.83
C ASN A 55 7.86 -27.68 -27.46
N VAL A 56 9.13 -27.35 -27.23
CA VAL A 56 9.78 -26.23 -27.93
C VAL A 56 9.94 -26.59 -29.41
N ILE A 57 10.40 -27.80 -29.71
CA ILE A 57 10.54 -28.30 -31.10
C ILE A 57 9.19 -28.35 -31.84
N SER A 58 8.09 -28.68 -31.15
CA SER A 58 6.77 -28.70 -31.78
C SER A 58 6.20 -27.31 -32.07
N ALA A 59 6.53 -26.30 -31.25
CA ALA A 59 6.18 -24.90 -31.52
C ALA A 59 6.92 -24.33 -32.76
N PHE A 60 8.08 -24.90 -33.12
CA PHE A 60 8.81 -24.60 -34.34
C PHE A 60 8.41 -25.47 -35.55
N SER A 61 7.41 -26.36 -35.41
CA SER A 61 6.95 -27.18 -36.54
C SER A 61 5.94 -26.40 -37.40
N PRO A 62 6.20 -26.19 -38.70
CA PRO A 62 5.44 -25.26 -39.55
C PRO A 62 4.13 -25.86 -40.08
N LYS A 63 3.36 -26.59 -39.27
CA LYS A 63 2.08 -27.16 -39.71
C LYS A 63 1.00 -26.99 -38.65
N GLY A 64 0.00 -26.19 -39.05
CA GLY A 64 -1.00 -25.61 -38.17
C GLY A 64 -1.99 -26.60 -37.57
N LYS A 65 -2.52 -26.17 -36.42
CA LYS A 65 -3.92 -26.29 -36.00
C LYS A 65 -4.09 -25.45 -34.74
N ASN A 66 -4.70 -24.28 -34.90
CA ASN A 66 -5.10 -23.40 -33.81
C ASN A 66 -6.17 -24.09 -32.96
N THR A 67 -5.78 -24.66 -31.82
CA THR A 67 -6.73 -24.94 -30.73
C THR A 67 -6.69 -23.77 -29.77
N GLY A 68 -7.80 -23.04 -29.71
CA GLY A 68 -7.91 -21.77 -28.99
C GLY A 68 -7.58 -21.86 -27.50
N LEU A 69 -6.47 -21.24 -27.13
CA LEU A 69 -6.26 -20.64 -25.82
C LEU A 69 -6.03 -19.14 -26.04
N SER A 70 -6.82 -18.33 -25.33
CA SER A 70 -6.69 -16.90 -25.04
C SER A 70 -5.86 -16.03 -26.01
N LYS A 71 -6.54 -15.09 -26.67
CA LYS A 71 -5.92 -13.90 -27.27
C LYS A 71 -5.33 -13.03 -26.16
N ASN A 72 -4.11 -13.34 -25.72
CA ASN A 72 -3.08 -12.40 -25.28
C ASN A 72 -1.80 -13.19 -25.01
N THR A 73 -0.69 -12.66 -25.53
CA THR A 73 0.68 -13.23 -25.59
C THR A 73 0.93 -14.34 -26.62
N GLY A 74 0.99 -13.96 -27.90
CA GLY A 74 1.71 -14.68 -28.94
C GLY A 74 3.23 -14.46 -28.88
N MET A 75 3.83 -14.53 -27.69
CA MET A 75 5.29 -14.50 -27.51
C MET A 75 5.74 -15.90 -27.07
N PRO A 76 6.72 -16.52 -27.75
CA PRO A 76 7.29 -17.82 -27.35
C PRO A 76 8.26 -17.69 -26.16
N SER A 77 8.20 -16.59 -25.39
CA SER A 77 9.06 -16.39 -24.24
C SER A 77 8.61 -17.28 -23.08
N ILE A 78 9.55 -18.05 -22.53
CA ILE A 78 9.34 -18.90 -21.34
C ILE A 78 8.97 -18.05 -20.10
N ILE A 79 9.29 -16.76 -20.11
CA ILE A 79 8.91 -15.80 -19.06
C ILE A 79 7.73 -14.96 -19.54
N GLN A 80 6.69 -14.89 -18.72
CA GLN A 80 5.52 -14.03 -18.90
C GLN A 80 5.50 -12.97 -17.80
N PHE A 81 5.26 -11.73 -18.23
CA PHE A 81 4.98 -10.59 -17.36
C PHE A 81 3.48 -10.36 -17.38
N GLU A 82 2.84 -10.56 -16.24
CA GLU A 82 1.39 -10.42 -16.11
C GLU A 82 1.08 -9.30 -15.11
N GLN A 83 0.37 -8.27 -15.58
CA GLN A 83 -0.13 -7.23 -14.70
C GLN A 83 -1.29 -7.80 -13.89
N LEU A 84 -1.11 -7.92 -12.58
CA LEU A 84 -2.19 -8.43 -11.73
C LEU A 84 -3.27 -7.37 -11.55
N ARG A 85 -4.52 -7.80 -11.73
CA ARG A 85 -5.68 -6.96 -11.48
C ARG A 85 -5.97 -6.93 -9.98
N ILE A 86 -5.44 -5.90 -9.32
CA ILE A 86 -5.57 -5.71 -7.87
C ILE A 86 -6.99 -5.30 -7.48
N PHE A 87 -7.71 -4.60 -8.34
CA PHE A 87 -8.98 -3.97 -7.99
C PHE A 87 -10.19 -4.68 -8.62
N ALA A 88 -11.30 -4.70 -7.89
CA ALA A 88 -12.58 -5.22 -8.37
C ALA A 88 -13.24 -4.28 -9.40
N ASP A 89 -13.10 -2.98 -9.19
CA ASP A 89 -13.63 -1.93 -10.06
C ASP A 89 -12.62 -1.48 -11.14
N THR A 90 -13.00 -0.48 -11.94
CA THR A 90 -12.13 0.15 -12.94
C THR A 90 -11.07 1.02 -12.27
N GLU A 91 -9.85 1.03 -12.81
CA GLU A 91 -8.73 1.84 -12.28
C GLU A 91 -9.09 3.32 -12.10
N ASP A 92 -9.84 3.94 -13.02
CA ASP A 92 -10.23 5.36 -12.92
C ASP A 92 -11.13 5.67 -11.71
N LYS A 93 -11.97 4.71 -11.31
CA LYS A 93 -12.81 4.85 -10.11
C LYS A 93 -11.96 4.69 -8.86
N GLU A 94 -11.04 3.73 -8.88
CA GLU A 94 -10.12 3.53 -7.76
C GLU A 94 -9.18 4.70 -7.57
N LYS A 95 -8.63 5.29 -8.65
CA LYS A 95 -7.82 6.51 -8.57
C LYS A 95 -8.58 7.64 -7.90
N ARG A 96 -9.85 7.86 -8.28
CA ARG A 96 -10.70 8.88 -7.65
C ARG A 96 -10.93 8.62 -6.16
N ARG A 97 -11.25 7.38 -5.78
CA ARG A 97 -11.43 6.98 -4.37
C ARG A 97 -10.17 7.19 -3.53
N HIS A 98 -9.01 6.78 -4.06
CA HIS A 98 -7.72 6.93 -3.39
C HIS A 98 -7.30 8.39 -3.28
N ASN A 99 -7.45 9.19 -4.35
CA ASN A 99 -7.17 10.63 -4.32
C ASN A 99 -8.02 11.32 -3.26
N ARG A 100 -9.34 11.08 -3.26
CA ARG A 100 -10.23 11.74 -2.31
C ARG A 100 -9.92 11.39 -0.85
N LEU A 101 -9.60 10.11 -0.60
CA LEU A 101 -9.15 9.65 0.72
C LEU A 101 -7.88 10.39 1.15
N MET A 102 -6.89 10.43 0.27
CA MET A 102 -5.57 10.97 0.58
C MET A 102 -5.61 12.49 0.75
N GLU A 103 -6.35 13.21 -0.09
CA GLU A 103 -6.63 14.64 0.08
C GLU A 103 -7.26 14.93 1.44
N PHE A 104 -8.31 14.19 1.80
CA PHE A 104 -8.99 14.37 3.08
C PHE A 104 -8.07 14.16 4.28
N ILE A 105 -7.22 13.13 4.24
CA ILE A 105 -6.26 12.88 5.32
C ILE A 105 -5.17 13.95 5.33
N PHE A 106 -4.68 14.34 4.15
CA PHE A 106 -3.67 15.38 4.00
C PHE A 106 -4.14 16.71 4.61
N GLU A 107 -5.35 17.16 4.30
CA GLU A 107 -5.97 18.37 4.87
C GLU A 107 -6.12 18.33 6.39
N ASN A 108 -6.31 17.15 6.97
CA ASN A 108 -6.45 16.94 8.41
C ASN A 108 -5.14 16.50 9.09
N SER A 109 -4.01 16.61 8.39
CA SER A 109 -2.70 16.18 8.86
C SER A 109 -1.68 17.31 8.89
N THR A 110 -0.70 17.20 9.79
CA THR A 110 0.44 18.09 9.91
C THR A 110 1.72 17.28 9.77
N ILE A 111 2.72 17.86 9.08
CA ILE A 111 3.96 17.14 8.76
C ILE A 111 5.08 17.63 9.67
N GLY A 112 5.51 16.73 10.55
CA GLY A 112 6.63 16.89 11.46
C GLY A 112 7.94 16.32 10.88
N LEU A 113 9.06 16.59 11.56
CA LEU A 113 10.38 16.07 11.20
C LEU A 113 10.99 15.36 12.41
N GLU A 114 11.41 14.11 12.22
CA GLU A 114 12.12 13.30 13.22
C GLU A 114 13.47 12.91 12.62
N ASN A 115 14.57 13.38 13.21
CA ASN A 115 15.94 13.14 12.69
C ASN A 115 16.12 13.48 11.19
N GLY A 116 15.43 14.52 10.70
CA GLY A 116 15.46 14.93 9.29
C GLY A 116 14.60 14.06 8.35
N ILE A 117 13.80 13.13 8.89
CA ILE A 117 12.86 12.31 8.15
C ILE A 117 11.43 12.81 8.45
N PRO A 118 10.62 13.12 7.42
CA PRO A 118 9.25 13.57 7.64
C PRO A 118 8.37 12.48 8.25
N TYR A 119 7.42 12.89 9.07
CA TYR A 119 6.38 12.04 9.64
C TYR A 119 5.07 12.79 9.69
N VAL A 120 3.97 12.04 9.67
CA VAL A 120 2.63 12.62 9.72
C VAL A 120 2.09 12.55 11.13
N ASP A 121 1.83 13.72 11.72
CA ASP A 121 0.92 13.87 12.84
C ASP A 121 -0.46 14.23 12.30
N THR A 122 -1.52 13.75 12.93
CA THR A 122 -2.87 13.86 12.38
C THR A 122 -3.80 14.41 13.43
N ALA A 123 -4.76 15.23 13.01
CA ALA A 123 -5.79 15.72 13.90
C ALA A 123 -6.70 14.56 14.37
N LYS A 124 -7.53 14.84 15.39
CA LYS A 124 -8.63 13.95 15.77
C LYS A 124 -9.73 14.05 14.71
N ILE A 125 -9.87 12.99 13.91
CA ILE A 125 -10.87 12.88 12.85
C ILE A 125 -12.01 11.98 13.34
N ASN A 126 -13.26 12.35 13.06
CA ASN A 126 -14.45 11.56 13.43
C ASN A 126 -15.01 10.79 12.22
N PHE A 127 -15.72 9.68 12.45
CA PHE A 127 -16.33 8.91 11.36
C PHE A 127 -17.33 9.72 10.54
N LYS A 128 -18.04 10.68 11.17
CA LYS A 128 -18.89 11.63 10.46
C LYS A 128 -18.14 12.48 9.43
N SER A 129 -16.95 12.96 9.77
CA SER A 129 -16.18 13.80 8.83
C SER A 129 -15.72 13.03 7.58
N ILE A 130 -15.44 11.73 7.74
CA ILE A 130 -15.20 10.83 6.61
C ILE A 130 -16.47 10.71 5.74
N MET A 131 -17.64 10.52 6.37
CA MET A 131 -18.90 10.46 5.62
C MET A 131 -19.18 11.72 4.82
N ASP A 132 -18.87 12.90 5.38
CA ASP A 132 -19.08 14.19 4.72
C ASP A 132 -18.06 14.42 3.58
N ALA A 133 -16.85 13.86 3.69
CA ALA A 133 -15.80 14.00 2.70
C ALA A 133 -16.04 13.18 1.42
N PHE A 134 -16.68 12.02 1.55
CA PHE A 134 -16.98 11.12 0.43
C PHE A 134 -18.38 11.34 -0.12
N GLN A 135 -18.48 11.85 -1.35
CA GLN A 135 -19.76 11.99 -2.07
C GLN A 135 -20.29 10.60 -2.49
N SER A 136 -21.62 10.44 -2.52
CA SER A 136 -22.29 9.14 -2.70
C SER A 136 -22.02 8.45 -4.05
N GLU A 137 -21.48 9.13 -5.06
CA GLU A 137 -21.19 8.54 -6.37
C GLU A 137 -19.89 7.74 -6.39
N ASP A 138 -18.93 8.09 -5.53
CA ASP A 138 -17.60 7.49 -5.55
C ASP A 138 -17.52 6.21 -4.70
N ILE A 139 -18.36 6.07 -3.67
CA ILE A 139 -18.27 4.97 -2.68
C ILE A 139 -19.34 3.89 -2.90
N HIS A 140 -18.94 2.63 -2.69
CA HIS A 140 -19.88 1.51 -2.69
C HIS A 140 -20.79 1.55 -1.44
N ARG A 141 -22.07 1.16 -1.58
CA ARG A 141 -23.05 1.15 -0.47
C ARG A 141 -22.53 0.47 0.80
N HIS A 142 -21.79 -0.64 0.67
CA HIS A 142 -21.26 -1.37 1.83
C HIS A 142 -20.17 -0.60 2.56
N GLU A 143 -19.32 0.15 1.85
CA GLU A 143 -18.35 1.04 2.46
C GLU A 143 -19.03 2.24 3.13
N GLU A 144 -20.09 2.80 2.52
CA GLU A 144 -20.90 3.83 3.19
C GLU A 144 -21.52 3.31 4.51
N LEU A 145 -21.95 2.05 4.53
CA LEU A 145 -22.45 1.40 5.75
C LEU A 145 -21.35 1.21 6.80
N ILE A 146 -20.08 1.00 6.41
CA ILE A 146 -18.95 0.93 7.35
C ILE A 146 -18.81 2.25 8.09
N TRP A 147 -18.77 3.38 7.35
CA TRP A 147 -18.60 4.70 7.96
C TRP A 147 -19.80 5.10 8.82
N LYS A 148 -21.03 4.80 8.36
CA LYS A 148 -22.25 4.99 9.16
C LYS A 148 -22.25 4.13 10.44
N LEU A 149 -21.68 2.93 10.39
CA LEU A 149 -21.55 2.06 11.56
C LEU A 149 -20.54 2.64 12.54
N GLY A 150 -19.37 3.07 12.05
CA GLY A 150 -18.35 3.70 12.88
C GLY A 150 -18.88 4.94 13.60
N HIS A 151 -19.65 5.79 12.91
CA HIS A 151 -20.34 6.92 13.51
C HIS A 151 -21.38 6.52 14.58
N ALA A 152 -22.07 5.40 14.38
CA ALA A 152 -23.05 4.91 15.35
C ALA A 152 -22.40 4.35 16.62
N LEU A 153 -21.21 3.73 16.49
CA LEU A 153 -20.52 3.03 17.57
C LEU A 153 -19.58 3.95 18.37
N TRP A 154 -18.70 4.70 17.70
CA TRP A 154 -17.54 5.34 18.32
C TRP A 154 -17.55 6.88 18.32
N ASP A 155 -18.32 7.54 17.45
CA ASP A 155 -18.38 9.01 17.47
C ASP A 155 -19.11 9.53 18.72
N ASP A 156 -18.62 10.64 19.26
CA ASP A 156 -19.16 11.28 20.45
C ASP A 156 -20.66 11.60 20.34
N ILE A 157 -21.36 11.45 21.47
CA ILE A 157 -22.79 11.73 21.57
C ILE A 157 -22.97 13.08 22.24
N THR A 158 -23.35 14.09 21.46
CA THR A 158 -23.70 15.40 22.01
C THR A 158 -25.07 15.33 22.68
N ILE A 159 -25.11 15.56 24.00
CA ILE A 159 -26.33 15.63 24.79
C ILE A 159 -26.59 17.10 25.12
N PRO A 160 -27.67 17.73 24.61
CA PRO A 160 -28.00 19.10 24.99
C PRO A 160 -28.31 19.18 26.48
N GLY A 161 -27.69 20.11 27.22
CA GLY A 161 -28.02 20.37 28.62
C GLY A 161 -27.25 19.56 29.68
N VAL A 162 -26.05 19.03 29.35
CA VAL A 162 -25.17 18.26 30.25
C VAL A 162 -25.06 18.86 31.66
N ASN A 163 -25.00 20.19 31.76
CA ASN A 163 -24.78 20.90 33.03
C ASN A 163 -25.95 20.80 34.04
N GLN A 164 -27.11 20.23 33.65
CA GLN A 164 -28.31 20.14 34.49
C GLN A 164 -28.66 18.72 34.94
N ILE A 165 -27.88 17.71 34.55
CA ILE A 165 -28.21 16.30 34.73
C ILE A 165 -27.11 15.60 35.56
N THR A 166 -27.48 14.58 36.35
CA THR A 166 -26.50 13.73 37.04
C THR A 166 -25.78 12.82 36.05
N LEU A 167 -24.50 12.51 36.32
CA LEU A 167 -23.67 11.66 35.45
C LEU A 167 -24.34 10.31 35.13
N GLU A 168 -25.03 9.69 36.09
CA GLU A 168 -25.75 8.41 35.88
C GLU A 168 -26.88 8.51 34.85
N VAL A 169 -27.59 9.65 34.81
CA VAL A 169 -28.68 9.86 33.86
C VAL A 169 -28.09 10.22 32.49
N GLU A 170 -26.98 10.95 32.46
CA GLU A 170 -26.24 11.22 31.23
C GLU A 170 -25.75 9.93 30.56
N GLU A 171 -25.16 9.01 31.32
CA GLU A 171 -24.70 7.71 30.82
C GLU A 171 -25.86 6.86 30.25
N LYS A 172 -27.01 6.85 30.93
CA LYS A 172 -28.21 6.16 30.44
C LYS A 172 -28.73 6.77 29.13
N ILE A 173 -28.84 8.10 29.07
CA ILE A 173 -29.24 8.80 27.85
C ILE A 173 -28.24 8.55 26.71
N ALA A 174 -26.94 8.53 27.01
CA ALA A 174 -25.91 8.22 26.04
C ALA A 174 -26.06 6.79 25.49
N LEU A 175 -26.30 5.81 26.36
CA LEU A 175 -26.53 4.42 25.99
C LEU A 175 -27.79 4.25 25.12
N GLU A 176 -28.90 4.89 25.50
CA GLU A 176 -30.14 4.90 24.72
C GLU A 176 -29.94 5.54 23.33
N LYS A 177 -29.29 6.71 23.28
CA LYS A 177 -28.96 7.39 22.01
C LYS A 177 -28.03 6.55 21.14
N ARG A 178 -27.03 5.88 21.72
CA ARG A 178 -26.13 4.98 20.99
C ARG A 178 -26.92 3.82 20.39
N LYS A 179 -27.77 3.17 21.18
CA LYS A 179 -28.66 2.10 20.72
C LYS A 179 -29.63 2.57 19.63
N GLU A 180 -30.12 3.81 19.73
CA GLU A 180 -30.94 4.42 18.68
C GLU A 180 -30.15 4.62 17.37
N ARG A 181 -28.91 5.12 17.44
CA ARG A 181 -28.02 5.26 16.26
C ARG A 181 -27.76 3.90 15.62
N ILE A 182 -27.42 2.88 16.41
CA ILE A 182 -27.24 1.49 15.95
C ILE A 182 -28.53 0.97 15.31
N SER A 183 -29.70 1.22 15.92
CA SER A 183 -31.00 0.86 15.35
C SER A 183 -31.27 1.55 14.02
N LYS A 184 -30.89 2.82 13.86
CA LYS A 184 -31.05 3.56 12.60
C LYS A 184 -30.12 3.00 11.52
N TRP A 185 -28.90 2.63 11.91
CA TRP A 185 -27.96 1.96 11.02
C TRP A 185 -28.51 0.61 10.52
N PHE A 186 -29.00 -0.26 11.41
CA PHE A 186 -29.58 -1.55 11.02
C PHE A 186 -30.77 -1.40 10.06
N LYS A 187 -31.66 -0.42 10.29
CA LYS A 187 -32.75 -0.11 9.35
C LYS A 187 -32.22 0.17 7.93
N ASN A 188 -31.15 0.94 7.83
CA ASN A 188 -30.52 1.25 6.55
C ASN A 188 -29.85 0.02 5.93
N ALA A 189 -29.13 -0.78 6.73
CA ALA A 189 -28.41 -1.97 6.26
C ALA A 189 -29.37 -3.05 5.73
N VAL A 190 -30.48 -3.29 6.42
CA VAL A 190 -31.46 -4.35 6.13
C VAL A 190 -32.47 -3.97 5.04
N SER A 191 -32.64 -2.68 4.76
CA SER A 191 -33.65 -2.17 3.81
C SER A 191 -33.69 -2.90 2.45
N PRO A 192 -32.56 -3.23 1.79
CA PRO A 192 -32.58 -3.97 0.52
C PRO A 192 -33.21 -5.37 0.66
N HIS A 193 -32.69 -6.19 1.58
CA HIS A 193 -33.18 -7.55 1.86
C HIS A 193 -34.64 -7.56 2.30
N ALA A 194 -35.03 -6.63 3.18
CA ALA A 194 -36.41 -6.49 3.62
C ALA A 194 -37.34 -6.11 2.46
N SER A 195 -36.93 -5.21 1.57
CA SER A 195 -37.75 -4.81 0.41
C SER A 195 -37.98 -5.95 -0.59
N VAL A 196 -36.96 -6.81 -0.79
CA VAL A 196 -37.09 -8.02 -1.62
C VAL A 196 -38.05 -9.00 -0.96
N HIS A 197 -37.89 -9.22 0.35
CA HIS A 197 -38.77 -10.10 1.12
C HIS A 197 -40.24 -9.64 1.08
N VAL A 198 -40.50 -8.34 1.26
CA VAL A 198 -41.85 -7.75 1.13
C VAL A 198 -42.43 -8.03 -0.27
N LYS A 199 -41.67 -7.78 -1.34
CA LYS A 199 -42.14 -8.02 -2.71
C LYS A 199 -42.47 -9.49 -2.97
N LEU A 200 -41.69 -10.41 -2.42
CA LEU A 200 -41.95 -11.85 -2.54
C LEU A 200 -43.21 -12.26 -1.76
N ALA A 201 -43.37 -11.77 -0.53
CA ALA A 201 -44.53 -12.04 0.30
C ALA A 201 -45.83 -11.47 -0.31
N GLU A 202 -45.77 -10.26 -0.88
CA GLU A 202 -46.89 -9.63 -1.60
C GLU A 202 -47.27 -10.44 -2.85
N ARG A 203 -46.29 -10.95 -3.61
CA ARG A 203 -46.54 -11.84 -4.77
C ARG A 203 -47.16 -13.18 -4.38
N ALA A 204 -46.74 -13.73 -3.23
CA ALA A 204 -47.30 -14.96 -2.68
C ALA A 204 -48.70 -14.75 -2.05
N ASN A 205 -49.16 -13.50 -1.96
CA ASN A 205 -50.40 -13.11 -1.29
C ASN A 205 -50.47 -13.58 0.19
N ASN A 206 -49.31 -13.70 0.85
CA ASN A 206 -49.23 -14.09 2.26
C ASN A 206 -49.20 -12.83 3.15
N ALA A 207 -50.34 -12.49 3.74
CA ALA A 207 -50.49 -11.32 4.60
C ALA A 207 -49.60 -11.38 5.86
N SER A 208 -49.51 -12.54 6.50
CA SER A 208 -48.75 -12.74 7.74
C SER A 208 -47.25 -12.58 7.51
N GLU A 209 -46.76 -13.13 6.40
CA GLU A 209 -45.36 -13.02 6.01
C GLU A 209 -45.02 -11.61 5.50
N THR A 210 -45.96 -10.93 4.85
CA THR A 210 -45.80 -9.50 4.50
C THR A 210 -45.67 -8.64 5.76
N ILE A 211 -46.47 -8.89 6.79
CA ILE A 211 -46.36 -8.23 8.10
C ILE A 211 -44.99 -8.51 8.71
N PHE A 212 -44.55 -9.77 8.72
CA PHE A 212 -43.26 -10.18 9.24
C PHE A 212 -42.09 -9.51 8.48
N ALA A 213 -42.18 -9.40 7.16
CA ALA A 213 -41.18 -8.72 6.34
C ALA A 213 -41.07 -7.22 6.69
N TYR A 214 -42.17 -6.52 6.95
CA TYR A 214 -42.12 -5.13 7.45
C TYR A 214 -41.54 -5.04 8.86
N LEU A 215 -41.84 -5.99 9.76
CA LEU A 215 -41.23 -6.04 11.10
C LEU A 215 -39.72 -6.29 11.05
N SER A 216 -39.24 -7.07 10.07
CA SER A 216 -37.81 -7.30 9.86
C SER A 216 -37.01 -6.04 9.51
N SER A 217 -37.67 -4.93 9.18
CA SER A 217 -37.06 -3.60 8.98
C SER A 217 -37.48 -2.56 10.03
N LYS A 218 -38.15 -2.99 11.11
CA LYS A 218 -38.76 -2.13 12.15
C LYS A 218 -39.73 -1.08 11.58
N ASP A 219 -40.44 -1.43 10.51
CA ASP A 219 -41.51 -0.64 9.90
C ASP A 219 -42.89 -1.04 10.46
N ILE A 220 -43.06 -0.87 11.77
CA ILE A 220 -44.27 -1.28 12.52
C ILE A 220 -45.54 -0.60 12.00
N VAL A 221 -45.43 0.66 11.54
CA VAL A 221 -46.55 1.41 10.99
C VAL A 221 -47.07 0.74 9.71
N LYS A 222 -46.18 0.31 8.80
CA LYS A 222 -46.58 -0.38 7.57
C LYS A 222 -47.10 -1.77 7.87
N ALA A 223 -46.44 -2.51 8.77
CA ALA A 223 -46.91 -3.80 9.25
C ALA A 223 -48.35 -3.72 9.79
N SER A 224 -48.65 -2.72 10.62
CA SER A 224 -49.98 -2.48 11.19
C SER A 224 -51.00 -2.11 10.11
N LYS A 225 -50.62 -1.30 9.10
CA LYS A 225 -51.49 -1.00 7.96
C LYS A 225 -51.83 -2.23 7.14
N VAL A 226 -50.88 -3.16 6.93
CA VAL A 226 -51.14 -4.43 6.25
C VAL A 226 -52.10 -5.30 7.07
N ALA A 227 -51.94 -5.36 8.39
CA ALA A 227 -52.88 -6.07 9.26
C ALA A 227 -54.30 -5.48 9.18
N ILE A 228 -54.44 -4.15 9.17
CA ILE A 228 -55.73 -3.45 8.99
C ILE A 228 -56.36 -3.78 7.63
N LYS A 229 -55.58 -3.74 6.54
CA LYS A 229 -56.06 -4.08 5.19
C LYS A 229 -56.61 -5.51 5.12
N ASN A 230 -55.99 -6.45 5.83
CA ASN A 230 -56.42 -7.84 5.92
C ASN A 230 -57.51 -8.09 6.98
N ARG A 231 -58.10 -7.02 7.57
CA ARG A 231 -59.14 -7.07 8.62
C ARG A 231 -58.67 -7.73 9.95
N CYS A 232 -57.37 -7.86 10.16
CA CYS A 232 -56.77 -8.35 11.40
C CYS A 232 -56.59 -7.21 12.42
N PHE A 233 -57.69 -6.59 12.86
CA PHE A 233 -57.65 -5.39 13.71
C PHE A 233 -56.99 -5.62 15.08
N ARG A 234 -57.25 -6.80 15.69
CA ARG A 234 -56.64 -7.17 17.00
C ARG A 234 -55.13 -7.33 16.89
N LEU A 235 -54.68 -7.95 15.80
CA LEU A 235 -53.24 -8.07 15.52
C LEU A 235 -52.63 -6.69 15.31
N ALA A 236 -53.29 -5.81 14.56
CA ALA A 236 -52.82 -4.44 14.35
C ALA A 236 -52.64 -3.66 15.67
N THR A 237 -53.57 -3.80 16.62
CA THR A 237 -53.43 -3.17 17.95
C THR A 237 -52.26 -3.74 18.74
N LEU A 238 -52.04 -5.06 18.70
CA LEU A 238 -50.90 -5.69 19.37
C LEU A 238 -49.56 -5.28 18.73
N LEU A 239 -49.50 -5.24 17.39
CA LEU A 239 -48.31 -4.81 16.65
C LEU A 239 -47.89 -3.38 17.01
N SER A 240 -48.85 -2.48 17.28
CA SER A 240 -48.52 -1.10 17.68
C SER A 240 -47.78 -1.02 19.02
N GLN A 241 -47.90 -2.03 19.88
CA GLN A 241 -47.26 -2.09 21.20
C GLN A 241 -45.87 -2.71 21.17
N LEU A 242 -45.41 -3.25 20.04
CA LEU A 242 -44.08 -3.87 19.88
C LEU A 242 -42.90 -2.94 20.17
N CYS A 243 -43.10 -1.62 20.03
CA CYS A 243 -42.08 -0.62 20.36
C CYS A 243 -42.00 -0.29 21.85
N GLY A 244 -42.95 -0.79 22.65
CA GLY A 244 -43.04 -0.51 24.08
C GLY A 244 -42.07 -1.36 24.91
N ASN A 245 -41.57 -0.78 25.99
CA ASN A 245 -40.78 -1.46 27.01
C ASN A 245 -41.66 -2.14 28.08
N ASP A 246 -42.94 -2.41 27.76
CA ASP A 246 -43.90 -2.87 28.75
C ASP A 246 -43.74 -4.36 29.04
N LYS A 247 -43.31 -4.67 30.27
CA LYS A 247 -43.13 -6.03 30.77
C LYS A 247 -44.47 -6.78 30.91
N PHE A 248 -45.55 -6.05 31.20
CA PHE A 248 -46.88 -6.66 31.36
C PHE A 248 -47.41 -7.16 30.02
N PHE A 249 -47.22 -6.38 28.95
CA PHE A 249 -47.57 -6.79 27.58
C PHE A 249 -46.94 -8.15 27.20
N ARG A 250 -45.61 -8.28 27.34
CA ARG A 250 -44.89 -9.53 27.01
C ARG A 250 -45.38 -10.70 27.86
N LYS A 251 -45.63 -10.48 29.15
CA LYS A 251 -46.16 -11.49 30.07
C LYS A 251 -47.55 -11.97 29.65
N HIS A 252 -48.48 -11.05 29.37
CA HIS A 252 -49.84 -11.41 28.96
C HIS A 252 -49.88 -12.20 27.65
N ILE A 253 -49.00 -11.89 26.70
CA ILE A 253 -48.89 -12.67 25.46
C ILE A 253 -48.28 -14.03 25.74
N SER A 254 -47.30 -14.13 26.63
CA SER A 254 -46.73 -15.41 27.05
C SER A 254 -47.79 -16.31 27.69
N ASP A 255 -48.59 -15.78 28.61
CA ASP A 255 -49.70 -16.50 29.24
C ASP A 255 -50.71 -16.98 28.19
N GLN A 256 -50.96 -16.16 27.16
CA GLN A 256 -51.85 -16.50 26.05
C GLN A 256 -51.32 -17.64 25.16
N ILE A 257 -50.03 -17.63 24.81
CA ILE A 257 -49.42 -18.73 24.04
C ILE A 257 -49.39 -20.01 24.87
N GLU A 258 -49.04 -19.92 26.16
CA GLU A 258 -49.04 -21.08 27.04
C GLU A 258 -50.44 -21.70 27.15
N HIS A 259 -51.46 -20.87 27.28
CA HIS A 259 -52.85 -21.31 27.27
C HIS A 259 -53.23 -22.02 25.95
N TRP A 260 -52.79 -21.51 24.79
CA TRP A 260 -53.02 -22.19 23.51
C TRP A 260 -52.30 -23.53 23.40
N LYS A 261 -51.10 -23.65 23.97
CA LYS A 261 -50.35 -24.91 24.02
C LYS A 261 -51.04 -25.94 24.93
N GLN A 262 -51.49 -25.52 26.12
CA GLN A 262 -52.19 -26.38 27.08
C GLN A 262 -53.53 -26.89 26.53
N THR A 263 -54.27 -26.05 25.80
CA THR A 263 -55.58 -26.39 25.22
C THR A 263 -55.48 -27.07 23.84
N GLY A 264 -54.29 -27.15 23.25
CA GLY A 264 -54.05 -27.73 21.93
C GLY A 264 -54.52 -26.87 20.74
N VAL A 265 -54.97 -25.64 21.00
CA VAL A 265 -55.42 -24.67 19.97
C VAL A 265 -54.26 -24.21 19.08
N ASP A 266 -53.02 -24.31 19.58
CA ASP A 266 -51.79 -24.00 18.84
C ASP A 266 -51.72 -24.67 17.45
N LYS A 267 -52.22 -25.91 17.35
CA LYS A 267 -52.24 -26.67 16.09
C LYS A 267 -53.21 -26.12 15.03
N LEU A 268 -54.17 -25.30 15.44
CA LEU A 268 -55.18 -24.69 14.57
C LEU A 268 -54.75 -23.29 14.07
N ILE A 269 -53.75 -22.69 14.71
CA ILE A 269 -53.22 -21.37 14.34
C ILE A 269 -52.14 -21.56 13.27
N SER A 270 -52.09 -20.66 12.30
CA SER A 270 -51.02 -20.72 11.29
C SER A 270 -49.66 -20.45 11.94
N LYS A 271 -48.64 -21.19 11.50
CA LYS A 271 -47.27 -21.05 12.00
C LYS A 271 -46.76 -19.60 11.86
N ASP A 272 -47.15 -18.90 10.81
CA ASP A 272 -46.75 -17.52 10.56
C ASP A 272 -47.34 -16.54 11.59
N ILE A 273 -48.57 -16.79 12.06
CA ILE A 273 -49.17 -15.98 13.12
C ILE A 273 -48.49 -16.29 14.45
N LEU A 274 -48.23 -17.57 14.75
CA LEU A 274 -47.49 -17.96 15.96
C LEU A 274 -46.09 -17.33 16.00
N LYS A 275 -45.38 -17.31 14.86
CA LYS A 275 -44.10 -16.58 14.71
C LYS A 275 -44.22 -15.11 15.11
N LEU A 276 -45.31 -14.42 14.74
CA LEU A 276 -45.55 -13.02 15.13
C LEU A 276 -45.82 -12.87 16.63
N TYR A 277 -46.54 -13.81 17.24
CA TYR A 277 -46.79 -13.81 18.68
C TYR A 277 -45.53 -14.12 19.49
N ASP A 278 -44.71 -15.08 19.05
CA ASP A 278 -43.40 -15.38 19.62
C ASP A 278 -42.49 -14.14 19.58
N LEU A 279 -42.52 -13.40 18.46
CA LEU A 279 -41.80 -12.14 18.32
C LEU A 279 -42.26 -11.09 19.34
N MET A 280 -43.56 -10.99 19.63
CA MET A 280 -44.09 -10.04 20.61
C MET A 280 -43.67 -10.36 22.05
N ILE A 281 -43.43 -11.64 22.38
CA ILE A 281 -42.90 -12.06 23.70
C ILE A 281 -41.40 -11.74 23.81
N GLY A 282 -40.71 -11.59 22.67
CA GLY A 282 -39.26 -11.46 22.58
C GLY A 282 -38.54 -12.80 22.40
N ASN A 283 -39.26 -13.87 22.05
CA ASN A 283 -38.64 -15.11 21.59
C ASN A 283 -38.38 -15.04 20.09
N VAL A 284 -37.21 -14.55 19.72
CA VAL A 284 -36.90 -14.21 18.32
C VAL A 284 -36.24 -15.37 17.57
N ILE A 285 -35.64 -16.34 18.29
CA ILE A 285 -34.85 -17.44 17.71
C ILE A 285 -35.61 -18.23 16.63
N PRO A 286 -36.87 -18.67 16.82
CA PRO A 286 -37.60 -19.42 15.80
C PRO A 286 -37.87 -18.61 14.53
N SER A 287 -37.94 -17.28 14.65
CA SER A 287 -38.22 -16.36 13.54
C SER A 287 -36.96 -15.98 12.76
N ILE A 288 -35.78 -16.16 13.36
CA ILE A 288 -34.50 -15.69 12.81
C ILE A 288 -33.84 -16.70 11.85
N HIS A 289 -34.13 -17.99 11.98
CA HIS A 289 -33.45 -19.06 11.24
C HIS A 289 -33.49 -18.89 9.71
N GLU A 290 -34.53 -18.28 9.16
CA GLU A 290 -34.73 -18.09 7.71
C GLU A 290 -34.18 -16.74 7.19
N LEU A 291 -33.62 -15.90 8.07
CA LEU A 291 -33.19 -14.55 7.75
C LEU A 291 -31.67 -14.45 7.57
N ASP A 292 -31.22 -13.41 6.85
CA ASP A 292 -29.79 -13.06 6.85
C ASP A 292 -29.34 -12.60 8.23
N TRP A 293 -28.03 -12.68 8.44
CA TRP A 293 -27.40 -12.40 9.72
C TRP A 293 -27.63 -10.95 10.22
N LYS A 294 -27.77 -9.97 9.32
CA LYS A 294 -28.03 -8.56 9.69
C LYS A 294 -29.45 -8.41 10.22
N ARG A 295 -30.43 -9.03 9.54
CA ARG A 295 -31.82 -9.14 10.02
C ARG A 295 -31.94 -9.92 11.32
N ALA A 296 -31.22 -11.03 11.42
CA ALA A 296 -31.18 -11.88 12.60
C ALA A 296 -30.79 -11.08 13.86
N LEU A 297 -29.63 -10.41 13.79
CA LEU A 297 -29.08 -9.64 14.89
C LEU A 297 -29.97 -8.43 15.25
N CYS A 298 -30.48 -7.69 14.25
CA CYS A 298 -31.31 -6.53 14.52
C CYS A 298 -32.67 -6.91 15.14
N MET A 299 -33.24 -8.06 14.77
CA MET A 299 -34.47 -8.57 15.37
C MET A 299 -34.27 -8.94 16.84
N GLN A 300 -33.13 -9.54 17.19
CA GLN A 300 -32.76 -9.81 18.58
C GLN A 300 -32.65 -8.51 19.39
N MET A 301 -32.03 -7.48 18.82
CA MET A 301 -31.89 -6.16 19.45
C MET A 301 -33.23 -5.42 19.59
N TRP A 302 -34.11 -5.48 18.59
CA TRP A 302 -35.36 -4.71 18.57
C TRP A 302 -36.48 -5.37 19.39
N TYR A 303 -36.58 -6.70 19.35
CA TYR A 303 -37.71 -7.43 19.90
C TYR A 303 -37.31 -8.41 21.00
N GLY A 304 -36.09 -8.95 20.96
CA GLY A 304 -35.61 -9.92 21.94
C GLY A 304 -35.40 -9.29 23.32
N ARG A 305 -34.65 -8.19 23.37
CA ARG A 305 -34.35 -7.48 24.62
C ARG A 305 -35.20 -6.20 24.80
N TYR A 306 -35.15 -5.67 26.02
CA TYR A 306 -35.79 -4.42 26.41
C TYR A 306 -34.98 -3.20 25.93
N LEU A 307 -35.59 -2.02 25.88
CA LEU A 307 -34.92 -0.79 25.41
C LEU A 307 -33.76 -0.40 26.34
N ASP A 308 -33.95 -0.54 27.66
CA ASP A 308 -32.97 -0.17 28.70
C ASP A 308 -31.75 -1.10 28.77
N GLU A 309 -31.79 -2.26 28.11
CA GLU A 309 -30.67 -3.20 28.11
C GLU A 309 -29.61 -2.79 27.07
N SER A 310 -28.33 -2.97 27.40
CA SER A 310 -27.22 -2.66 26.49
C SER A 310 -27.26 -3.53 25.22
N PHE A 311 -26.63 -3.02 24.16
CA PHE A 311 -26.51 -3.73 22.89
C PHE A 311 -25.73 -5.04 23.05
N ASP A 312 -24.71 -5.05 23.90
CA ASP A 312 -23.82 -6.18 24.20
C ASP A 312 -24.59 -7.47 24.49
N LYS A 313 -25.60 -7.39 25.38
CA LYS A 313 -26.44 -8.55 25.73
C LYS A 313 -27.22 -9.10 24.54
N SER A 314 -27.66 -8.21 23.64
CA SER A 314 -28.37 -8.62 22.42
C SER A 314 -27.42 -9.31 21.43
N PHE A 315 -26.16 -8.88 21.39
CA PHE A 315 -25.11 -9.49 20.58
C PHE A 315 -24.70 -10.86 21.12
N ASP A 316 -24.53 -11.01 22.44
CA ASP A 316 -24.23 -12.29 23.08
C ASP A 316 -25.32 -13.35 22.84
N ASP A 317 -26.59 -12.94 22.88
CA ASP A 317 -27.69 -13.85 22.57
C ASP A 317 -27.67 -14.30 21.11
N TYR A 318 -27.33 -13.38 20.20
CA TYR A 318 -27.19 -13.71 18.78
C TYR A 318 -26.03 -14.68 18.56
N GLU A 319 -24.88 -14.50 19.21
CA GLU A 319 -23.76 -15.43 19.12
C GLU A 319 -24.12 -16.83 19.64
N LYS A 320 -24.75 -16.91 20.82
CA LYS A 320 -25.23 -18.19 21.37
C LYS A 320 -26.22 -18.86 20.43
N ALA A 321 -27.12 -18.09 19.83
CA ALA A 321 -28.11 -18.63 18.89
C ALA A 321 -27.49 -19.03 17.55
N ARG A 322 -26.42 -18.36 17.10
CA ARG A 322 -25.64 -18.73 15.91
C ARG A 322 -24.96 -20.08 16.09
N GLU A 323 -24.38 -20.32 17.26
CA GLU A 323 -23.71 -21.59 17.59
C GLU A 323 -24.70 -22.75 17.80
N SER A 324 -25.84 -22.50 18.45
CA SER A 324 -26.79 -23.54 18.86
C SER A 324 -27.94 -23.80 17.90
N ALA A 325 -28.44 -22.77 17.21
CA ALA A 325 -29.68 -22.80 16.43
C ALA A 325 -29.45 -22.68 14.92
N GLY A 326 -28.21 -22.75 14.44
CA GLY A 326 -27.90 -22.81 13.01
C GLY A 326 -28.27 -21.53 12.23
N ILE A 327 -28.25 -20.37 12.89
CA ILE A 327 -28.54 -19.06 12.26
C ILE A 327 -27.53 -18.78 11.12
N ALA A 328 -27.99 -18.04 10.11
CA ALA A 328 -27.15 -17.60 9.00
C ALA A 328 -25.83 -16.97 9.48
N ARG A 329 -24.72 -17.49 8.95
CA ARG A 329 -23.38 -17.00 9.27
C ARG A 329 -23.17 -15.58 8.73
N PRO A 330 -22.38 -14.73 9.39
CA PRO A 330 -22.10 -13.38 8.93
C PRO A 330 -21.14 -13.38 7.74
N LYS A 331 -21.65 -13.70 6.54
CA LYS A 331 -20.88 -13.72 5.30
C LYS A 331 -20.68 -12.32 4.73
N PRO A 332 -19.52 -12.02 4.10
CA PRO A 332 -19.31 -10.79 3.36
C PRO A 332 -20.36 -10.54 2.27
N TRP A 333 -20.67 -9.28 2.02
CA TRP A 333 -21.73 -8.87 1.10
C TRP A 333 -21.57 -9.38 -0.35
N TYR A 334 -20.35 -9.58 -0.83
CA TYR A 334 -20.09 -10.06 -2.19
C TYR A 334 -20.28 -11.58 -2.34
N GLN A 335 -20.47 -12.30 -1.23
CA GLN A 335 -20.85 -13.72 -1.22
C GLN A 335 -22.37 -13.91 -1.11
N ASP A 336 -23.13 -12.82 -0.95
CA ASP A 336 -24.58 -12.84 -0.83
C ASP A 336 -25.23 -12.86 -2.22
N ASP A 337 -26.24 -13.72 -2.39
CA ASP A 337 -26.89 -13.99 -3.68
C ASP A 337 -27.68 -12.79 -4.22
N ILE A 338 -27.96 -11.79 -3.39
CA ILE A 338 -28.67 -10.56 -3.79
C ILE A 338 -27.79 -9.67 -4.68
N TYR A 339 -26.47 -9.74 -4.52
CA TYR A 339 -25.54 -8.84 -5.21
C TYR A 339 -24.97 -9.50 -6.47
N PRO A 340 -24.65 -8.69 -7.51
CA PRO A 340 -23.96 -9.21 -8.68
C PRO A 340 -22.63 -9.81 -8.26
N LYS A 341 -22.35 -11.02 -8.77
CA LYS A 341 -21.06 -11.68 -8.54
C LYS A 341 -19.92 -10.81 -9.07
N PRO A 342 -18.78 -10.76 -8.37
CA PRO A 342 -17.66 -9.96 -8.79
C PRO A 342 -17.17 -10.39 -10.18
N LEU A 343 -16.65 -9.43 -10.95
CA LEU A 343 -16.06 -9.66 -12.28
C LEU A 343 -14.89 -10.64 -12.23
N VAL A 344 -14.18 -10.70 -11.10
CA VAL A 344 -13.06 -11.59 -10.84
C VAL A 344 -13.33 -12.35 -9.55
N SER A 345 -13.35 -13.68 -9.63
CA SER A 345 -13.41 -14.55 -8.46
C SER A 345 -12.00 -14.96 -8.06
N TRP A 346 -11.56 -14.54 -6.87
CA TRP A 346 -10.34 -15.06 -6.26
C TRP A 346 -10.63 -16.45 -5.67
N PRO A 347 -9.70 -17.42 -5.82
CA PRO A 347 -9.85 -18.73 -5.20
C PRO A 347 -9.75 -18.55 -3.68
N VAL A 348 -10.89 -18.56 -2.99
CA VAL A 348 -10.95 -18.61 -1.53
C VAL A 348 -10.68 -20.05 -1.14
N SER A 349 -9.69 -20.30 -0.28
CA SER A 349 -9.51 -21.62 0.32
C SER A 349 -10.75 -21.97 1.14
N ASP A 350 -11.31 -23.16 0.93
CA ASP A 350 -12.47 -23.69 1.67
C ASP A 350 -12.27 -23.80 3.20
N HIS A 351 -11.11 -23.40 3.71
CA HIS A 351 -10.65 -23.60 5.08
C HIS A 351 -10.63 -22.36 5.97
N GLU A 352 -10.94 -21.16 5.45
CA GLU A 352 -11.01 -19.94 6.26
C GLU A 352 -12.44 -19.39 6.30
N ASP A 353 -13.05 -19.41 7.50
CA ASP A 353 -14.34 -18.78 7.77
C ASP A 353 -14.15 -17.25 7.74
N ILE A 354 -14.33 -16.64 6.56
CA ILE A 354 -14.27 -15.18 6.38
C ILE A 354 -15.62 -14.59 6.81
N PHE A 355 -15.59 -13.64 7.75
CA PHE A 355 -16.78 -12.91 8.18
C PHE A 355 -16.84 -11.48 7.63
N ASP A 356 -18.05 -10.92 7.56
CA ASP A 356 -18.30 -9.54 7.11
C ASP A 356 -17.67 -8.53 8.09
N VAL A 357 -17.03 -7.48 7.57
CA VAL A 357 -16.46 -6.39 8.38
C VAL A 357 -17.48 -5.74 9.31
N HIS A 358 -18.75 -5.60 8.90
CA HIS A 358 -19.80 -5.04 9.76
C HIS A 358 -20.00 -5.89 11.02
N TYR A 359 -19.87 -7.21 10.92
CA TYR A 359 -19.95 -8.11 12.05
C TYR A 359 -18.74 -7.93 12.97
N HIS A 360 -17.54 -7.88 12.40
CA HIS A 360 -16.32 -7.65 13.17
C HIS A 360 -16.31 -6.30 13.90
N LEU A 361 -16.80 -5.22 13.27
CA LEU A 361 -16.90 -3.91 13.91
C LEU A 361 -17.88 -3.92 15.09
N LEU A 362 -19.02 -4.60 14.94
CA LEU A 362 -19.96 -4.81 16.05
C LEU A 362 -19.32 -5.64 17.16
N LYS A 363 -18.61 -6.73 16.82
CA LYS A 363 -17.90 -7.56 17.79
C LYS A 363 -16.81 -6.79 18.53
N LEU A 364 -16.02 -5.98 17.83
CA LEU A 364 -15.00 -5.11 18.44
C LEU A 364 -15.60 -4.11 19.44
N SER A 365 -16.82 -3.63 19.18
CA SER A 365 -17.50 -2.71 20.10
C SER A 365 -17.99 -3.37 21.40
N VAL A 366 -18.28 -4.68 21.35
CA VAL A 366 -18.84 -5.46 22.47
C VAL A 366 -17.73 -6.18 23.24
N ASP A 367 -16.83 -6.82 22.52
CA ASP A 367 -15.77 -7.67 23.05
C ASP A 367 -14.41 -6.97 22.95
N SER A 368 -13.79 -6.74 24.11
CA SER A 368 -12.45 -6.17 24.21
C SER A 368 -11.34 -7.11 23.75
N THR A 369 -11.61 -8.42 23.71
CA THR A 369 -10.62 -9.46 23.40
C THR A 369 -10.56 -9.83 21.92
N HIS A 370 -11.53 -9.38 21.11
CA HIS A 370 -11.55 -9.67 19.67
C HIS A 370 -10.39 -8.96 18.95
N LEU A 371 -9.61 -9.74 18.19
CA LEU A 371 -8.40 -9.28 17.51
C LEU A 371 -8.71 -8.38 16.32
N LEU A 372 -7.90 -7.33 16.15
CA LEU A 372 -8.02 -6.41 15.02
C LEU A 372 -7.58 -7.07 13.70
N ASP A 373 -6.62 -7.99 13.77
CA ASP A 373 -6.07 -8.77 12.65
C ASP A 373 -7.18 -9.48 11.86
N ASP A 374 -8.11 -10.14 12.56
CA ASP A 374 -9.24 -10.86 11.95
C ASP A 374 -10.28 -9.89 11.37
N ALA A 375 -10.46 -8.75 12.03
CA ALA A 375 -11.51 -7.78 11.68
C ALA A 375 -11.20 -6.99 10.41
N LEU A 376 -9.92 -6.70 10.16
CA LEU A 376 -9.49 -5.77 9.11
C LEU A 376 -8.90 -6.46 7.88
N LEU A 377 -9.13 -7.77 7.71
CA LEU A 377 -8.74 -8.46 6.48
C LEU A 377 -9.42 -7.81 5.25
N PRO A 378 -8.70 -7.55 4.14
CA PRO A 378 -9.28 -7.00 2.92
C PRO A 378 -10.49 -7.80 2.40
N LEU A 379 -10.44 -9.13 2.53
CA LEU A 379 -11.54 -10.03 2.14
C LEU A 379 -12.79 -9.85 3.01
N SER A 380 -12.67 -9.40 4.26
CA SER A 380 -13.85 -9.10 5.08
C SER A 380 -14.62 -7.88 4.56
N ILE A 381 -13.98 -7.05 3.72
CA ILE A 381 -14.50 -5.76 3.24
C ILE A 381 -14.84 -5.80 1.74
N THR A 382 -13.93 -6.30 0.91
CA THR A 382 -14.02 -6.26 -0.55
C THR A 382 -13.80 -7.65 -1.14
N PRO A 383 -14.29 -7.92 -2.35
CA PRO A 383 -13.99 -9.18 -3.04
C PRO A 383 -12.53 -9.30 -3.46
N SER A 384 -11.69 -8.27 -3.31
CA SER A 384 -10.28 -8.32 -3.66
C SER A 384 -9.38 -8.45 -2.41
N PRO A 385 -8.55 -9.51 -2.32
CA PRO A 385 -7.66 -9.71 -1.17
C PRO A 385 -6.54 -8.68 -1.06
N LEU A 386 -6.27 -7.95 -2.14
CA LEU A 386 -5.19 -6.97 -2.22
C LEU A 386 -5.69 -5.53 -2.11
N ASP A 387 -6.96 -5.32 -1.78
CA ASP A 387 -7.51 -3.98 -1.57
C ASP A 387 -7.39 -3.50 -0.12
N TYR A 388 -6.33 -2.75 0.18
CA TYR A 388 -6.02 -2.27 1.53
C TYR A 388 -6.52 -0.85 1.79
N ARG A 389 -7.22 -0.18 0.87
CA ARG A 389 -7.67 1.22 1.06
C ARG A 389 -8.56 1.39 2.29
N VAL A 390 -9.64 0.61 2.36
CA VAL A 390 -10.61 0.69 3.46
C VAL A 390 -10.03 0.06 4.73
N THR A 391 -9.28 -1.04 4.61
CA THR A 391 -8.55 -1.67 5.72
C THR A 391 -7.63 -0.67 6.41
N TRP A 392 -6.82 0.06 5.64
CA TRP A 392 -5.88 1.03 6.18
C TRP A 392 -6.60 2.21 6.84
N LEU A 393 -7.64 2.77 6.20
CA LEU A 393 -8.42 3.86 6.81
C LEU A 393 -9.13 3.40 8.09
N LEU A 394 -9.71 2.19 8.11
CA LEU A 394 -10.34 1.65 9.31
C LEU A 394 -9.34 1.42 10.43
N HIS A 395 -8.16 0.85 10.11
CA HIS A 395 -7.09 0.71 11.08
C HIS A 395 -6.68 2.07 11.64
N PHE A 396 -6.44 3.05 10.77
CA PHE A 396 -6.09 4.42 11.15
C PHE A 396 -7.13 5.02 12.10
N MET A 397 -8.43 4.89 11.80
CA MET A 397 -9.49 5.39 12.66
C MET A 397 -9.55 4.63 13.99
N LEU A 398 -9.55 3.30 13.96
CA LEU A 398 -9.73 2.47 15.16
C LEU A 398 -8.56 2.55 16.12
N ALA A 399 -7.32 2.51 15.64
CA ALA A 399 -6.12 2.65 16.47
C ALA A 399 -6.14 3.97 17.27
N ARG A 400 -6.68 5.03 16.66
CA ARG A 400 -6.77 6.37 17.27
C ARG A 400 -7.99 6.53 18.17
N THR A 401 -9.16 6.00 17.79
CA THR A 401 -10.40 6.14 18.57
C THR A 401 -10.45 5.20 19.78
N LEU A 402 -9.81 4.03 19.68
CA LEU A 402 -9.82 3.03 20.74
C LEU A 402 -8.64 3.13 21.69
N THR A 403 -7.60 3.91 21.35
CA THR A 403 -6.39 4.23 22.14
C THR A 403 -5.60 3.05 22.74
N GLU A 404 -6.11 1.82 22.66
CA GLU A 404 -5.56 0.61 23.31
C GLU A 404 -5.59 -0.64 22.40
N ARG A 405 -6.01 -0.52 21.13
CA ARG A 405 -6.06 -1.66 20.21
C ARG A 405 -5.24 -1.41 18.96
N ASP A 406 -4.00 -1.88 18.99
CA ASP A 406 -3.19 -2.09 17.80
C ASP A 406 -3.24 -3.56 17.36
N PHE A 407 -2.71 -3.86 16.18
CA PHE A 407 -2.50 -5.25 15.76
C PHE A 407 -1.56 -5.94 16.76
N VAL A 408 -2.07 -6.97 17.45
CA VAL A 408 -1.32 -7.73 18.47
C VAL A 408 -0.71 -9.00 17.87
N GLY A 409 -1.22 -9.47 16.73
CA GLY A 409 -0.77 -10.72 16.12
C GLY A 409 0.63 -10.62 15.51
N GLN A 410 1.30 -11.77 15.43
CA GLN A 410 2.63 -11.90 14.79
C GLN A 410 2.58 -11.72 13.26
N GLY A 411 1.38 -11.68 12.66
CA GLY A 411 1.16 -11.83 11.22
C GLY A 411 0.84 -10.56 10.45
N THR A 412 0.26 -9.53 11.07
CA THR A 412 -0.10 -8.27 10.40
C THR A 412 0.29 -7.09 11.29
N THR A 413 1.08 -6.16 10.77
CA THR A 413 1.45 -4.93 11.48
C THR A 413 0.83 -3.73 10.77
N ALA A 414 0.63 -2.63 11.49
CA ALA A 414 0.19 -1.34 10.93
C ALA A 414 1.05 -0.95 9.73
N ASP A 415 2.37 -1.07 9.87
CA ASP A 415 3.34 -0.79 8.82
C ASP A 415 3.16 -1.69 7.59
N ARG A 416 2.79 -2.96 7.76
CA ARG A 416 2.52 -3.86 6.62
C ARG A 416 1.26 -3.47 5.87
N VAL A 417 0.21 -3.04 6.57
CA VAL A 417 -1.01 -2.53 5.93
C VAL A 417 -0.69 -1.24 5.16
N THR A 418 0.07 -0.33 5.76
CA THR A 418 0.55 0.90 5.10
C THR A 418 1.40 0.59 3.89
N LEU A 419 2.35 -0.35 3.98
CA LEU A 419 3.18 -0.81 2.86
C LEU A 419 2.35 -1.39 1.70
N ASN A 420 1.32 -2.17 2.01
CA ASN A 420 0.44 -2.70 0.97
C ASN A 420 -0.35 -1.58 0.29
N LEU A 421 -0.83 -0.59 1.04
CA LEU A 421 -1.46 0.60 0.46
C LEU A 421 -0.51 1.41 -0.42
N VAL A 422 0.74 1.60 0.02
CA VAL A 422 1.80 2.24 -0.79
C VAL A 422 1.96 1.52 -2.13
N ASN A 423 2.03 0.18 -2.10
CA ASN A 423 2.13 -0.62 -3.32
C ASN A 423 0.89 -0.46 -4.23
N GLN A 424 -0.32 -0.38 -3.67
CA GLN A 424 -1.52 -0.12 -4.45
C GLN A 424 -1.51 1.25 -5.14
N LEU A 425 -1.07 2.28 -4.42
CA LEU A 425 -0.95 3.64 -4.95
C LEU A 425 0.10 3.72 -6.06
N GLU A 426 1.23 3.02 -5.90
CA GLU A 426 2.24 2.88 -6.97
C GLU A 426 1.66 2.22 -8.22
N VAL A 427 0.89 1.13 -8.07
CA VAL A 427 0.24 0.44 -9.20
C VAL A 427 -0.75 1.36 -9.93
N LEU A 428 -1.46 2.22 -9.20
CA LEU A 428 -2.38 3.21 -9.78
C LEU A 428 -1.65 4.42 -10.40
N GLY A 429 -0.33 4.54 -10.23
CA GLY A 429 0.46 5.69 -10.67
C GLY A 429 0.25 6.95 -9.83
N LEU A 430 -0.27 6.81 -8.60
CA LEU A 430 -0.53 7.90 -7.66
C LEU A 430 0.68 8.09 -6.73
N HIS A 431 1.78 8.56 -7.32
CA HIS A 431 3.10 8.59 -6.69
C HIS A 431 3.24 9.66 -5.60
N GLU A 432 2.56 10.79 -5.74
CA GLU A 432 2.50 11.83 -4.70
C GLU A 432 1.91 11.25 -3.41
N TRP A 433 0.84 10.49 -3.56
CA TRP A 433 0.14 9.86 -2.45
C TRP A 433 0.87 8.62 -1.91
N SER A 434 1.61 7.89 -2.73
CA SER A 434 2.43 6.77 -2.23
C SER A 434 3.55 7.28 -1.31
N LEU A 435 4.18 8.41 -1.64
CA LEU A 435 5.14 9.09 -0.76
C LEU A 435 4.48 9.58 0.52
N PHE A 436 3.29 10.18 0.43
CA PHE A 436 2.53 10.61 1.61
C PHE A 436 2.16 9.44 2.53
N ALA A 437 1.63 8.35 1.98
CA ALA A 437 1.26 7.15 2.73
C ALA A 437 2.48 6.51 3.42
N ALA A 438 3.67 6.55 2.80
CA ALA A 438 4.90 6.05 3.41
C ALA A 438 5.29 6.80 4.70
N LEU A 439 4.85 8.05 4.88
CA LEU A 439 5.15 8.84 6.08
C LEU A 439 4.47 8.30 7.36
N PHE A 440 3.44 7.46 7.21
CA PHE A 440 2.69 6.85 8.31
C PHE A 440 3.38 5.61 8.91
N ILE A 441 4.53 5.19 8.37
CA ILE A 441 5.30 4.06 8.89
C ILE A 441 5.94 4.45 10.21
N ASN A 442 5.84 3.62 11.25
CA ASN A 442 6.24 4.01 12.61
C ASN A 442 7.77 4.13 12.76
N GLU A 443 8.55 3.18 12.24
CA GLU A 443 10.00 3.17 12.42
C GLU A 443 10.73 4.13 11.45
N PRO A 444 11.55 5.10 11.94
CA PRO A 444 12.20 6.09 11.09
C PRO A 444 13.15 5.51 10.04
N PHE A 445 13.93 4.48 10.39
CA PHE A 445 14.87 3.85 9.45
C PHE A 445 14.13 3.15 8.30
N SER A 446 13.11 2.36 8.63
CA SER A 446 12.25 1.71 7.63
C SER A 446 11.49 2.73 6.78
N ARG A 447 10.97 3.80 7.39
CA ARG A 447 10.33 4.92 6.69
C ARG A 447 11.26 5.54 5.64
N LYS A 448 12.49 5.90 6.03
CA LYS A 448 13.50 6.44 5.12
C LYS A 448 13.82 5.47 3.99
N PHE A 449 14.04 4.20 4.32
CA PHE A 449 14.34 3.16 3.32
C PHE A 449 13.23 3.05 2.27
N ILE A 450 11.96 3.03 2.72
CA ILE A 450 10.80 2.89 1.83
C ILE A 450 10.61 4.13 0.97
N ILE A 451 10.77 5.34 1.52
CA ILE A 451 10.74 6.58 0.73
C ILE A 451 11.82 6.55 -0.37
N CYS A 452 13.05 6.16 -0.04
CA CYS A 452 14.13 6.03 -1.02
C CYS A 452 13.80 4.98 -2.10
N GLU A 453 13.24 3.84 -1.71
CA GLU A 453 12.84 2.78 -2.64
C GLU A 453 11.72 3.21 -3.59
N ILE A 454 10.73 3.96 -3.10
CA ILE A 454 9.68 4.57 -3.94
C ILE A 454 10.37 5.51 -4.93
N LEU A 455 11.17 6.47 -4.47
CA LEU A 455 11.87 7.44 -5.32
C LEU A 455 12.75 6.76 -6.40
N ASN A 456 13.49 5.71 -6.04
CA ASN A 456 14.31 4.92 -6.97
C ASN A 456 13.46 4.34 -8.12
N ARG A 457 12.28 3.80 -7.81
CA ARG A 457 11.34 3.28 -8.82
C ARG A 457 10.72 4.40 -9.65
N LEU A 458 10.38 5.54 -9.04
CA LEU A 458 9.79 6.70 -9.72
C LEU A 458 10.70 7.27 -10.80
N VAL A 459 11.98 7.49 -10.49
CA VAL A 459 12.95 8.05 -11.44
C VAL A 459 13.07 7.15 -12.69
N SER A 460 12.94 5.83 -12.53
CA SER A 460 13.04 4.87 -13.64
C SER A 460 11.79 4.78 -14.53
N SER A 461 10.61 5.10 -13.98
CA SER A 461 9.31 4.77 -14.60
C SER A 461 8.58 5.98 -15.18
N VAL A 462 8.90 7.19 -14.71
CA VAL A 462 8.15 8.41 -14.98
C VAL A 462 8.90 9.35 -15.94
N SER A 463 8.16 10.14 -16.73
CA SER A 463 8.75 11.17 -17.59
C SER A 463 9.44 12.27 -16.77
N PRO A 464 10.47 12.95 -17.31
CA PRO A 464 11.18 14.00 -16.56
C PRO A 464 10.29 15.20 -16.21
N GLU A 465 9.19 15.43 -16.92
CA GLU A 465 8.20 16.46 -16.59
C GLU A 465 7.41 16.08 -15.35
N ARG A 466 6.80 14.88 -15.35
CA ARG A 466 6.01 14.41 -14.22
C ARG A 466 6.86 14.17 -12.97
N LEU A 467 8.13 13.79 -13.15
CA LEU A 467 9.08 13.69 -12.04
C LEU A 467 9.26 15.04 -11.34
N ARG A 468 9.34 16.16 -12.08
CA ARG A 468 9.45 17.49 -11.46
C ARG A 468 8.22 17.87 -10.63
N ASP A 469 7.02 17.53 -11.11
CA ASP A 469 5.80 17.80 -10.36
C ASP A 469 5.78 17.04 -9.02
N VAL A 470 6.16 15.76 -9.05
CA VAL A 470 6.24 14.92 -7.85
C VAL A 470 7.34 15.42 -6.91
N GLU A 471 8.48 15.87 -7.44
CA GLU A 471 9.58 16.45 -6.66
C GLU A 471 9.17 17.74 -5.95
N MET A 472 8.49 18.63 -6.66
CA MET A 472 7.96 19.86 -6.06
C MET A 472 6.98 19.53 -4.92
N PHE A 473 6.06 18.59 -5.14
CA PHE A 473 5.14 18.15 -4.09
C PHE A 473 5.89 17.52 -2.90
N ALA A 474 6.86 16.65 -3.15
CA ALA A 474 7.66 15.99 -2.13
C ALA A 474 8.46 16.98 -1.28
N SER A 475 9.06 18.01 -1.90
CA SER A 475 9.87 19.01 -1.20
C SER A 475 8.99 20.05 -0.49
N ASP A 476 8.04 20.66 -1.21
CA ASP A 476 7.26 21.81 -0.71
C ASP A 476 6.18 21.38 0.30
N GLN A 477 5.48 20.28 0.00
CA GLN A 477 4.37 19.82 0.83
C GLN A 477 4.83 18.78 1.85
N LEU A 478 5.56 17.75 1.42
CA LEU A 478 5.93 16.62 2.30
C LEU A 478 7.22 16.86 3.11
N LYS A 479 7.96 17.95 2.87
CA LYS A 479 9.25 18.26 3.52
C LYS A 479 10.28 17.13 3.35
N ILE A 480 10.20 16.37 2.26
CA ILE A 480 11.19 15.34 1.93
C ILE A 480 12.48 16.04 1.49
N ASN A 481 13.61 15.59 2.05
CA ASN A 481 14.92 16.15 1.73
C ASN A 481 15.28 15.88 0.27
N GLN A 482 15.64 16.96 -0.45
CA GLN A 482 16.07 16.91 -1.86
C GLN A 482 17.23 15.94 -2.10
N GLN A 483 18.09 15.73 -1.11
CA GLN A 483 19.20 14.77 -1.17
C GLN A 483 18.73 13.35 -1.50
N PHE A 484 17.54 12.94 -1.06
CA PHE A 484 17.02 11.60 -1.35
C PHE A 484 16.62 11.45 -2.81
N VAL A 485 16.03 12.49 -3.40
CA VAL A 485 15.66 12.54 -4.82
C VAL A 485 16.93 12.53 -5.68
N ASP A 486 17.91 13.35 -5.34
CA ASP A 486 19.17 13.42 -6.08
C ASP A 486 19.93 12.09 -6.01
N HIS A 487 19.90 11.40 -4.86
CA HIS A 487 20.46 10.06 -4.74
C HIS A 487 19.78 9.06 -5.69
N ALA A 488 18.45 9.09 -5.80
CA ALA A 488 17.71 8.23 -6.73
C ALA A 488 18.07 8.52 -8.21
N LYS A 489 18.25 9.81 -8.57
CA LYS A 489 18.73 10.21 -9.91
C LYS A 489 20.14 9.73 -10.20
N ALA A 490 21.04 9.76 -9.21
CA ALA A 490 22.38 9.19 -9.36
C ALA A 490 22.33 7.69 -9.66
N LEU A 491 21.51 6.92 -8.93
CA LEU A 491 21.36 5.48 -9.14
C LEU A 491 20.80 5.17 -10.54
N TYR A 492 19.84 5.95 -11.02
CA TYR A 492 19.30 5.79 -12.37
C TYR A 492 20.32 6.15 -13.46
N SER A 493 21.12 7.20 -13.24
CA SER A 493 22.20 7.58 -14.16
C SER A 493 23.25 6.48 -14.28
N LYS A 494 23.60 5.85 -13.15
CA LYS A 494 24.44 4.64 -13.10
C LYS A 494 23.88 3.50 -13.92
N TYR A 495 22.56 3.26 -13.85
CA TYR A 495 21.89 2.23 -14.66
C TYR A 495 21.95 2.52 -16.17
N ARG A 496 21.97 3.80 -16.56
CA ARG A 496 22.10 4.24 -17.97
C ARG A 496 23.55 4.35 -18.45
N ASP A 497 24.52 4.00 -17.61
CA ASP A 497 25.95 4.22 -17.83
C ASP A 497 26.33 5.69 -18.12
N ASP A 498 25.55 6.67 -17.63
CA ASP A 498 25.88 8.09 -17.71
C ASP A 498 26.69 8.53 -16.47
N THR A 499 28.01 8.48 -16.62
CA THR A 499 28.96 8.74 -15.54
C THR A 499 28.99 10.21 -15.11
N VAL A 500 28.71 11.16 -16.01
CA VAL A 500 28.78 12.60 -15.72
C VAL A 500 27.57 13.03 -14.91
N GLU A 501 26.38 12.59 -15.32
CA GLU A 501 25.15 12.83 -14.55
C GLU A 501 25.20 12.12 -13.19
N GLU A 502 25.69 10.87 -13.14
CA GLU A 502 25.88 10.12 -11.89
C GLU A 502 26.73 10.91 -10.88
N ALA A 503 27.89 11.42 -11.29
CA ALA A 503 28.74 12.22 -10.40
C ALA A 503 28.07 13.52 -9.96
N MET A 504 27.42 14.25 -10.88
CA MET A 504 26.72 15.50 -10.54
C MET A 504 25.60 15.29 -9.51
N TYR A 505 24.82 14.23 -9.65
CA TYR A 505 23.74 13.93 -8.70
C TYR A 505 24.27 13.40 -7.36
N LEU A 506 25.37 12.65 -7.33
CA LEU A 506 26.02 12.23 -6.08
C LEU A 506 26.56 13.41 -5.27
N LEU A 507 27.08 14.44 -5.94
CA LEU A 507 27.50 15.68 -5.27
C LEU A 507 26.30 16.41 -4.66
N LYS A 508 25.20 16.53 -5.40
CA LYS A 508 23.97 17.13 -4.89
C LYS A 508 23.36 16.36 -3.72
N SER A 509 23.47 15.03 -3.72
CA SER A 509 22.99 14.18 -2.63
C SER A 509 23.92 14.18 -1.40
N GLY A 510 25.08 14.85 -1.45
CA GLY A 510 26.06 14.90 -0.36
C GLY A 510 26.96 13.66 -0.23
N ASN A 511 26.92 12.72 -1.18
CA ASN A 511 27.77 11.52 -1.19
C ASN A 511 29.09 11.79 -1.93
N ASN A 512 29.90 12.70 -1.36
CA ASN A 512 31.13 13.18 -1.98
C ASN A 512 32.20 12.08 -2.16
N ALA A 513 32.26 11.10 -1.26
CA ALA A 513 33.23 10.01 -1.35
C ALA A 513 32.99 9.11 -2.58
N ASP A 514 31.74 8.80 -2.89
CA ASP A 514 31.42 7.97 -4.06
C ASP A 514 31.49 8.78 -5.36
N ALA A 515 31.09 10.04 -5.32
CA ALA A 515 31.29 10.97 -6.44
C ALA A 515 32.77 11.07 -6.80
N HIS A 516 33.66 11.26 -5.82
CA HIS A 516 35.11 11.35 -6.01
C HIS A 516 35.70 10.09 -6.67
N LYS A 517 35.31 8.90 -6.21
CA LYS A 517 35.74 7.64 -6.83
C LYS A 517 35.35 7.55 -8.30
N ILE A 518 34.14 7.96 -8.67
CA ILE A 518 33.66 7.94 -10.06
C ILE A 518 34.38 8.99 -10.90
N VAL A 519 34.55 10.19 -10.35
CA VAL A 519 35.27 11.28 -11.02
C VAL A 519 36.69 10.85 -11.36
N ILE A 520 37.42 10.27 -10.41
CA ILE A 520 38.79 9.81 -10.62
C ILE A 520 38.84 8.62 -11.58
N SER A 521 38.03 7.59 -11.36
CA SER A 521 38.15 6.35 -12.11
C SER A 521 37.71 6.47 -13.57
N LYS A 522 36.66 7.25 -13.86
CA LYS A 522 36.04 7.31 -15.19
C LYS A 522 36.07 8.70 -15.83
N ILE A 523 35.65 9.75 -15.12
CA ILE A 523 35.41 11.06 -15.73
C ILE A 523 36.72 11.82 -16.02
N ALA A 524 37.66 11.83 -15.07
CA ALA A 524 38.92 12.54 -15.21
C ALA A 524 39.78 11.97 -16.35
N PRO A 525 39.95 10.64 -16.50
CA PRO A 525 40.64 10.05 -17.64
C PRO A 525 40.04 10.45 -18.99
N GLU A 526 38.72 10.35 -19.15
CA GLU A 526 38.07 10.68 -20.41
C GLU A 526 38.13 12.18 -20.70
N SER A 527 37.91 13.02 -19.70
CA SER A 527 37.92 14.47 -19.86
C SER A 527 39.32 15.00 -20.21
N ILE A 528 40.38 14.43 -19.62
CA ILE A 528 41.77 14.83 -19.90
C ILE A 528 42.21 14.37 -21.28
N LEU A 529 41.90 13.11 -21.66
CA LEU A 529 42.22 12.59 -22.99
C LEU A 529 41.48 13.36 -24.10
N HIS A 530 40.24 13.80 -23.84
CA HIS A 530 39.44 14.59 -24.77
C HIS A 530 39.59 16.12 -24.62
N LYS A 531 40.54 16.60 -23.80
CA LYS A 531 40.82 18.03 -23.55
C LYS A 531 39.63 18.88 -23.05
N ARG A 532 38.68 18.26 -22.36
CA ARG A 532 37.49 18.93 -21.78
C ARG A 532 37.77 19.36 -20.33
N HIS A 533 38.69 20.29 -20.16
CA HIS A 533 39.24 20.69 -18.85
C HIS A 533 38.25 21.45 -17.95
N LYS A 534 37.47 22.40 -18.52
CA LYS A 534 36.56 23.27 -17.76
C LYS A 534 35.46 22.53 -16.98
N LYS A 535 34.81 21.55 -17.61
CA LYS A 535 33.74 20.77 -16.96
C LYS A 535 34.25 19.90 -15.82
N LEU A 536 35.48 19.39 -15.94
CA LEU A 536 36.10 18.59 -14.88
C LEU A 536 36.46 19.46 -13.67
N GLN A 537 36.96 20.67 -13.92
CA GLN A 537 37.25 21.65 -12.88
C GLN A 537 36.01 22.08 -12.11
N GLU A 538 34.92 22.43 -12.81
CA GLU A 538 33.63 22.76 -12.17
C GLU A 538 33.09 21.64 -11.27
N ILE A 539 33.34 20.38 -11.62
CA ILE A 539 32.93 19.21 -10.84
C ILE A 539 33.84 19.04 -9.62
N LEU A 540 35.16 19.15 -9.80
CA LEU A 540 36.14 18.99 -8.72
C LEU A 540 36.08 20.12 -7.68
N GLU A 541 35.80 21.35 -8.10
CA GLU A 541 35.65 22.51 -7.20
C GLU A 541 34.39 22.42 -6.31
N LYS A 542 33.36 21.68 -6.76
CA LYS A 542 32.13 21.46 -5.99
C LYS A 542 32.25 20.37 -4.93
N ILE A 543 33.36 19.62 -4.91
CA ILE A 543 33.58 18.55 -3.91
C ILE A 543 34.11 19.18 -2.62
N ASP A 544 33.45 18.90 -1.49
CA ASP A 544 33.96 19.29 -0.18
C ASP A 544 35.15 18.41 0.22
N GLN A 545 36.33 19.05 0.29
CA GLN A 545 37.63 18.42 0.53
C GLN A 545 37.70 17.67 1.86
N ASN A 546 36.95 18.11 2.87
CA ASN A 546 36.98 17.52 4.22
C ASN A 546 36.16 16.23 4.33
N SER A 547 35.24 16.02 3.39
CA SER A 547 34.29 14.90 3.40
C SER A 547 34.78 13.66 2.65
N VAL A 548 35.94 13.76 1.98
CA VAL A 548 36.45 12.73 1.07
C VAL A 548 37.70 12.07 1.66
N PRO A 549 37.69 10.73 1.86
CA PRO A 549 38.91 10.00 2.21
C PRO A 549 39.90 10.05 1.02
N ASP A 550 41.18 10.28 1.32
CA ASP A 550 42.26 10.28 0.33
C ASP A 550 42.14 11.36 -0.78
N TRP A 551 41.55 12.52 -0.48
CA TRP A 551 41.47 13.64 -1.42
C TRP A 551 42.83 14.03 -2.02
N ASP A 552 43.87 14.04 -1.19
CA ASP A 552 45.25 14.37 -1.56
C ASP A 552 45.88 13.38 -2.56
N LEU A 553 45.43 12.11 -2.56
CA LEU A 553 45.97 11.05 -3.44
C LEU A 553 45.25 10.98 -4.79
N GLY A 554 44.20 11.77 -4.99
CA GLY A 554 43.36 11.71 -6.19
C GLY A 554 42.94 13.09 -6.67
N GLY A 555 41.75 13.53 -6.23
CA GLY A 555 41.07 14.74 -6.72
C GLY A 555 41.94 15.99 -6.72
N LYS A 556 42.78 16.17 -5.69
CA LYS A 556 43.73 17.28 -5.61
C LYS A 556 44.75 17.29 -6.75
N ILE A 557 45.31 16.14 -7.10
CA ILE A 557 46.32 16.02 -8.17
C ILE A 557 45.72 16.39 -9.53
N PHE A 558 44.47 15.99 -9.78
CA PHE A 558 43.75 16.37 -11.00
C PHE A 558 43.40 17.86 -11.02
N LEU A 559 43.00 18.44 -9.88
CA LEU A 559 42.70 19.86 -9.76
C LEU A 559 43.96 20.72 -9.92
N ASP A 560 45.06 20.36 -9.25
CA ASP A 560 46.38 20.99 -9.38
C ASP A 560 46.88 20.91 -10.82
N TYR A 561 46.65 19.77 -11.51
CA TYR A 561 46.99 19.63 -12.93
C TYR A 561 46.15 20.55 -13.83
N LEU A 562 44.84 20.69 -13.59
CA LEU A 562 43.99 21.60 -14.36
C LEU A 562 44.40 23.06 -14.15
N ILE A 563 44.67 23.47 -12.90
CA ILE A 563 45.22 24.78 -12.56
C ILE A 563 46.55 24.98 -13.28
N SER A 564 47.43 23.97 -13.31
CA SER A 564 48.73 24.04 -14.01
C SER A 564 48.59 24.21 -15.53
N ILE A 565 47.48 23.77 -16.15
CA ILE A 565 47.23 23.98 -17.58
C ILE A 565 46.65 25.36 -17.84
N GLU A 566 45.70 25.82 -17.02
CA GLU A 566 45.08 27.15 -17.19
C GLU A 566 46.07 28.30 -16.90
N SER A 567 47.02 28.07 -16.00
CA SER A 567 48.08 29.02 -15.62
C SER A 567 49.22 29.15 -16.64
N VAL A 568 49.25 28.32 -17.70
CA VAL A 568 50.24 28.41 -18.78
C VAL A 568 49.81 29.48 -19.79
N HIS A 569 49.83 30.73 -19.36
CA HIS A 569 49.97 31.87 -20.25
C HIS A 569 51.47 32.10 -20.49
N ILE A 570 51.89 31.91 -21.74
CA ILE A 570 53.30 31.96 -22.16
C ILE A 570 53.97 33.30 -21.79
N GLU A 571 53.18 34.37 -21.70
CA GLU A 571 53.64 35.73 -21.39
C GLU A 571 53.94 35.98 -19.89
N ASP A 572 53.35 35.21 -18.98
CA ASP A 572 53.53 35.39 -17.52
C ASP A 572 54.70 34.57 -16.97
N ILE A 573 55.09 33.50 -17.67
CA ILE A 573 56.23 32.65 -17.31
C ILE A 573 57.55 33.41 -17.48
N GLU A 574 57.65 34.37 -18.40
CA GLU A 574 58.88 35.15 -18.63
C GLU A 574 59.07 36.30 -17.62
N ASN A 575 57.98 36.82 -17.04
CA ASN A 575 58.01 38.11 -16.36
C ASN A 575 58.00 38.06 -14.81
N ASN A 576 57.73 36.91 -14.18
CA ASN A 576 57.55 36.86 -12.71
C ASN A 576 58.24 35.64 -12.04
N PRO A 577 59.38 35.82 -11.34
CA PRO A 577 60.16 34.70 -10.78
C PRO A 577 59.46 33.97 -9.63
N ALA A 578 58.64 34.67 -8.83
CA ALA A 578 57.86 34.04 -7.75
C ALA A 578 56.78 33.09 -8.29
N TYR A 579 56.23 33.42 -9.46
CA TYR A 579 55.27 32.59 -10.16
C TYR A 579 55.92 31.29 -10.67
N ARG A 580 57.14 31.37 -11.21
CA ARG A 580 57.93 30.18 -11.61
C ARG A 580 58.18 29.22 -10.45
N THR A 581 58.55 29.74 -9.28
CA THR A 581 58.82 28.90 -8.11
C THR A 581 57.57 28.15 -7.66
N SER A 582 56.42 28.84 -7.62
CA SER A 582 55.14 28.23 -7.26
C SER A 582 54.68 27.16 -8.26
N LEU A 583 54.86 27.40 -9.57
CA LEU A 583 54.49 26.46 -10.63
C LEU A 583 55.40 25.23 -10.63
N MET A 584 56.68 25.40 -10.32
CA MET A 584 57.65 24.31 -10.17
C MET A 584 57.33 23.42 -8.97
N GLU A 585 56.96 24.00 -7.83
CA GLU A 585 56.52 23.27 -6.63
C GLU A 585 55.24 22.46 -6.89
N ILE A 586 54.27 23.04 -7.60
CA ILE A 586 53.02 22.36 -7.98
C ILE A 586 53.31 21.20 -8.95
N CYS A 587 54.12 21.40 -9.99
CA CYS A 587 54.50 20.33 -10.91
C CYS A 587 55.26 19.19 -10.21
N GLN A 588 56.12 19.48 -9.24
CA GLN A 588 56.81 18.46 -8.44
C GLN A 588 55.86 17.70 -7.51
N SER A 589 54.88 18.40 -6.92
CA SER A 589 53.81 17.78 -6.12
C SER A 589 52.96 16.82 -6.96
N ILE A 590 52.56 17.25 -8.16
CA ILE A 590 51.78 16.43 -9.11
C ILE A 590 52.55 15.16 -9.49
N LEU A 591 53.84 15.26 -9.82
CA LEU A 591 54.66 14.11 -10.19
C LEU A 591 54.79 13.10 -9.03
N ARG A 592 55.00 13.58 -7.79
CA ARG A 592 55.02 12.71 -6.59
C ARG A 592 53.67 12.04 -6.35
N GLY A 593 52.57 12.77 -6.55
CA GLY A 593 51.22 12.24 -6.43
C GLY A 593 50.91 11.17 -7.49
N LEU A 594 51.30 11.41 -8.74
CA LEU A 594 51.11 10.47 -9.85
C LEU A 594 51.93 9.19 -9.70
N ASP A 595 53.03 9.20 -8.95
CA ASP A 595 53.83 8.00 -8.65
C ASP A 595 53.20 7.11 -7.58
N ASN A 596 52.37 7.69 -6.70
CA ASN A 596 51.65 6.99 -5.64
C ASN A 596 50.27 6.46 -6.09
N MET A 597 49.81 6.80 -7.29
CA MET A 597 48.53 6.31 -7.82
C MET A 597 48.66 4.91 -8.41
N ASN A 598 47.86 3.97 -7.92
CA ASN A 598 47.73 2.65 -8.54
C ASN A 598 46.77 2.70 -9.74
N PRO A 599 47.16 2.18 -10.92
CA PRO A 599 46.30 2.21 -12.09
C PRO A 599 45.12 1.24 -11.95
N ILE A 600 43.91 1.77 -12.13
CA ILE A 600 42.64 1.01 -11.99
C ILE A 600 42.20 0.39 -13.33
N ASP A 601 42.44 1.09 -14.44
CA ASP A 601 42.02 0.68 -15.79
C ASP A 601 43.03 1.17 -16.87
N LEU A 602 43.01 0.57 -18.06
CA LEU A 602 43.89 0.91 -19.19
C LEU A 602 43.73 2.38 -19.62
N LYS A 603 42.50 2.90 -19.62
CA LYS A 603 42.22 4.33 -19.89
C LYS A 603 42.83 5.23 -18.81
N TYR A 604 42.71 4.82 -17.55
CA TYR A 604 43.28 5.53 -16.41
C TYR A 604 44.81 5.55 -16.48
N GLN A 605 45.43 4.44 -16.87
CA GLN A 605 46.86 4.35 -17.10
C GLN A 605 47.34 5.26 -18.24
N LYS A 606 46.60 5.32 -19.36
CA LYS A 606 46.86 6.27 -20.46
C LYS A 606 46.72 7.73 -20.03
N CYS A 607 45.78 8.03 -19.13
CA CYS A 607 45.63 9.37 -18.57
C CYS A 607 46.83 9.73 -17.69
N ILE A 608 47.27 8.84 -16.80
CA ILE A 608 48.45 9.07 -15.95
C ILE A 608 49.70 9.31 -16.80
N THR A 609 49.94 8.50 -17.84
CA THR A 609 51.11 8.70 -18.71
C THR A 609 51.02 10.02 -19.47
N TYR A 610 49.84 10.39 -19.96
CA TYR A 610 49.61 11.69 -20.60
C TYR A 610 49.83 12.86 -19.65
N MET A 611 49.30 12.81 -18.43
CA MET A 611 49.51 13.86 -17.41
C MET A 611 50.98 13.97 -17.01
N ARG A 612 51.70 12.83 -16.87
CA ARG A 612 53.15 12.82 -16.62
C ARG A 612 53.94 13.45 -17.76
N TYR A 613 53.57 13.15 -19.01
CA TYR A 613 54.21 13.74 -20.19
C TYR A 613 53.96 15.26 -20.26
N SER A 614 52.70 15.68 -20.07
CA SER A 614 52.31 17.09 -20.10
C SER A 614 52.97 17.90 -18.99
N THR A 615 52.99 17.40 -17.75
CA THR A 615 53.67 18.08 -16.62
C THR A 615 55.18 18.12 -16.81
N LYS A 616 55.83 17.07 -17.31
CA LYS A 616 57.25 17.10 -17.68
C LYS A 616 57.54 18.11 -18.79
N ASN A 617 56.68 18.23 -19.79
CA ASN A 617 56.83 19.24 -20.85
C ASN A 617 56.67 20.67 -20.32
N ILE A 618 55.75 20.90 -19.38
CA ILE A 618 55.61 22.20 -18.70
C ILE A 618 56.87 22.49 -17.88
N LEU A 619 57.38 21.52 -17.12
CA LEU A 619 58.63 21.65 -16.36
C LEU A 619 59.84 21.97 -17.26
N ASN A 620 59.95 21.30 -18.41
CA ASN A 620 61.01 21.53 -19.40
C ASN A 620 60.92 22.92 -20.05
N ARG A 621 59.72 23.51 -20.11
CA ARG A 621 59.52 24.88 -20.61
C ARG A 621 59.82 25.94 -19.55
N ILE A 622 59.76 25.58 -18.26
CA ILE A 622 59.89 26.53 -17.14
C ILE A 622 61.34 26.97 -16.89
N GLU A 623 62.37 26.31 -17.42
CA GLU A 623 63.69 26.93 -17.61
C GLU A 623 64.66 26.02 -18.38
N GLY A 624 65.71 26.63 -18.96
CA GLY A 624 66.99 25.98 -19.22
C GLY A 624 67.64 25.50 -17.91
N CYS A 625 67.02 24.53 -17.25
CA CYS A 625 67.52 23.80 -16.12
C CYS A 625 68.33 22.60 -16.63
N ASP A 626 69.56 22.48 -16.14
CA ASP A 626 70.51 21.42 -16.43
C ASP A 626 69.86 20.02 -16.54
N ILE A 627 69.82 19.52 -17.78
CA ILE A 627 69.31 18.20 -18.18
C ILE A 627 70.01 17.05 -17.42
N ASN A 628 71.14 17.34 -16.76
CA ASN A 628 71.96 16.37 -16.04
C ASN A 628 71.48 16.01 -14.63
N ASN A 629 70.57 16.78 -14.02
CA ASN A 629 70.07 16.51 -12.66
C ASN A 629 68.62 16.01 -12.59
N MET A 630 67.97 15.76 -13.73
CA MET A 630 66.66 15.11 -13.74
C MET A 630 66.81 13.60 -13.53
N ARG A 631 66.07 13.05 -12.57
CA ARG A 631 65.99 11.59 -12.31
C ARG A 631 65.35 10.79 -13.46
N TYR A 632 64.69 11.45 -14.40
CA TYR A 632 64.04 10.82 -15.55
C TYR A 632 64.46 11.50 -16.85
N LYS A 633 65.08 10.73 -17.73
CA LYS A 633 65.53 11.18 -19.05
C LYS A 633 64.40 11.00 -20.09
N PRO A 634 64.36 11.82 -21.15
CA PRO A 634 63.40 11.67 -22.25
C PRO A 634 63.53 10.36 -23.05
N GLU A 635 64.52 9.52 -22.76
CA GLU A 635 64.80 8.29 -23.50
C GLU A 635 63.92 7.10 -23.05
N ASP A 636 63.11 7.23 -21.99
CA ASP A 636 62.17 6.18 -21.56
C ASP A 636 60.89 6.10 -22.44
N ILE A 637 60.93 6.66 -23.66
CA ILE A 637 59.86 6.56 -24.66
C ILE A 637 59.87 5.13 -25.23
N ILE A 638 59.16 4.22 -24.57
CA ILE A 638 58.67 3.04 -25.26
C ILE A 638 57.52 3.50 -26.15
N SER A 639 57.76 3.37 -27.46
CA SER A 639 56.85 3.51 -28.58
C SER A 639 55.38 3.23 -28.23
N ILE A 640 54.56 4.27 -28.27
CA ILE A 640 53.10 4.16 -28.38
C ILE A 640 52.76 4.70 -29.76
N GLU A 641 52.56 3.80 -30.71
CA GLU A 641 51.89 4.12 -31.97
C GLU A 641 50.45 4.56 -31.67
N ILE A 642 50.02 5.61 -32.38
CA ILE A 642 48.72 6.30 -32.28
C ILE A 642 47.57 5.37 -32.64
#